data_AF-A0A972DM49-F1
#
_entry.id   AF-A0A972DM49-F1
#
_cell.length_a   1.000
_cell.length_b   1.000
_cell.length_c   1.000
_cell.angle_alpha   90.00
_cell.angle_beta   90.00
_cell.angle_gamma   90.00
#
_symmetry.space_group_name_H-M   'P 1'
#
loop_
_entity.id
_entity.type
_entity.pdbx_description
1 polymer ?
#
loop_
_entity_poly.entity_id
_entity_poly.type
_entity_poly.pdbx_seq_one_letter_code
_entity_poly.pdbx_strand_id
1 'polypeptide(L)'
;PLSAEAFDGAGNFTQSEELLVTIDTTPPAATMPALAVSSDSGTIGDGITSITQPAFVGTAEANAKVRVFVRIAGGGDNNDLVLVGEAFANSDESDGDPTNGLGLWEITVEPLADGTYEVFTEVEDLAGNISPSLEAPLVITIDTVGPQRPTIDLADSDDTGASDLDNVTIGDPDALPQTRVADFRISAELGSAVVVKDGQIVIAEFVFDNDFDMTDGVLDGFGILRIDFVANEATFGIPAEGPHPLSAEAFDAAGNYTQSEQLLVTIDTTPPAAPTITLLEGSDTLPLGDGITSNNEPAFQGAAEANSLVRLFANGELVGMAIAGSDESDGDLTNGLGVWEITAEPLNDDDYVFVATAEDLAGNVSPPSEDLPLTVAEFYGFFVDPVTGALIVHGEAGEADLFEVSLDAAGTMVDVDWTSAGSGTVSISLPLATTPSVTFYGYGGDDTLVVDNSRGLVTLSDGIYFHGAAGFDVIRLVGDTAIDTSIYGVGPTVDAGRITHQTGESLQVVTFTGLEPVIDAVQAALLTVNATNADNAIAISDSLTPGFGRVTLDGFELVEFAAKAALQVNSLGGNDTIDVRATSSLVPTTIDAGAPTASDRVIVNGTAAADAIAVTPTGADSATVQVGAFSPITIVHVESLAINGLGGGDRLTVNLPATAGDRAIYEPGSGVDEGVVRVLQGAAGASLLPAEFANLGAAGSVVLHDGGGDGQLFYIGTPLDDTLHVANVAPAANQVAHARYLPVVTEGFDTLRLNMLAGADSIIVAAEADYATIEYGSGEPDTGDNVVLSNVLPTDYVVRHSAAGKTTVAAQATTHVLSGIESFAIIAGAAAGGDNLTVIGDSTVDDKLIVSPLAGTSIQTGGPGEAASFRFDGSNLQFRFESLDGVFLYQGGESADLHLGDQLVVQTSSSHDVAVVDAPNRTVSAENAAGTLLKTVTLDADVEVLTVETGLGNDTVLVIPAVQVGELAPGFGPDNLLINIDGGPPAASDALVIAADASQPIPAALPESDFVVVKHGLKAGEGVVRVFRNAVAMPDITYTNIEVVSPVVTPDPATGDTPLLILGPDAYEQNEHRANAAYLGSGAVINVTDLAIFPGYGEHRFVVADEDYYRVVAQTTGVLDFQVFFRGFNATELPAGGNLDIYVLDADGTVIAGDGPLFGVNDGAGDFIDAAGRDNDERIRIPVVAGQTYYLHVTGAGGATSG
;
A
#
# COMPACT_ATOMS: atom_id res chain seq x y z
N PRO A 1 34.41 -139.95 -33.98
CA PRO A 1 35.21 -139.77 -35.22
C PRO A 1 34.41 -140.32 -36.40
N LEU A 2 34.33 -139.58 -37.48
CA LEU A 2 33.75 -140.03 -38.74
C LEU A 2 34.90 -140.49 -39.63
N SER A 3 34.83 -141.70 -40.13
CA SER A 3 35.72 -142.18 -41.19
C SER A 3 34.89 -142.92 -42.23
N ALA A 4 35.35 -142.90 -43.47
CA ALA A 4 34.70 -143.58 -44.58
C ALA A 4 35.51 -144.82 -44.93
N GLU A 5 34.85 -145.97 -44.93
CA GLU A 5 35.40 -147.23 -45.44
C GLU A 5 34.85 -147.50 -46.84
N ALA A 6 35.74 -147.84 -47.76
CA ALA A 6 35.38 -148.21 -49.12
C ALA A 6 35.86 -149.62 -49.42
N PHE A 7 34.97 -150.44 -50.00
CA PHE A 7 35.24 -151.81 -50.43
C PHE A 7 35.23 -151.89 -51.96
N ASP A 8 36.17 -152.64 -52.55
CA ASP A 8 36.11 -152.98 -53.98
C ASP A 8 35.26 -154.26 -54.24
N GLY A 9 34.98 -154.56 -55.51
CA GLY A 9 34.20 -155.73 -55.91
C GLY A 9 34.86 -157.09 -55.64
N ALA A 10 36.13 -157.10 -55.19
CA ALA A 10 36.84 -158.29 -54.74
C ALA A 10 36.85 -158.43 -53.19
N GLY A 11 36.35 -157.43 -52.46
CA GLY A 11 36.25 -157.41 -51.01
C GLY A 11 37.46 -156.80 -50.28
N ASN A 12 38.39 -156.13 -50.98
CA ASN A 12 39.46 -155.37 -50.33
C ASN A 12 38.89 -154.04 -49.80
N PHE A 13 39.39 -153.54 -48.67
CA PHE A 13 38.94 -152.24 -48.13
C PHE A 13 40.07 -151.28 -47.76
N THR A 14 39.75 -149.98 -47.80
CA THR A 14 40.56 -148.87 -47.30
C THR A 14 39.69 -147.94 -46.46
N GLN A 15 40.28 -147.30 -45.46
CA GLN A 15 39.59 -146.33 -44.59
C GLN A 15 40.24 -144.95 -44.72
N SER A 16 39.43 -143.89 -44.76
CA SER A 16 39.92 -142.51 -44.68
C SER A 16 40.54 -142.22 -43.32
N GLU A 17 41.32 -141.14 -43.22
CA GLU A 17 41.66 -140.60 -41.90
C GLU A 17 40.37 -140.20 -41.14
N GLU A 18 40.44 -140.27 -39.82
CA GLU A 18 39.32 -139.91 -38.96
C GLU A 18 39.14 -138.39 -38.94
N LEU A 19 37.94 -137.93 -39.28
CA LEU A 19 37.51 -136.56 -39.01
C LEU A 19 36.86 -136.50 -37.63
N LEU A 20 37.43 -135.66 -36.76
CA LEU A 20 36.78 -135.30 -35.51
C LEU A 20 35.81 -134.14 -35.77
N VAL A 21 34.52 -134.39 -35.55
CA VAL A 21 33.48 -133.35 -35.52
C VAL A 21 32.93 -133.34 -34.09
N THR A 22 33.03 -132.20 -33.43
CA THR A 22 32.35 -131.91 -32.17
C THR A 22 31.05 -131.17 -32.50
N ILE A 23 29.93 -131.68 -31.98
CA ILE A 23 28.62 -131.01 -32.08
C ILE A 23 28.35 -130.42 -30.71
N ASP A 24 28.27 -129.09 -30.65
CA ASP A 24 27.83 -128.37 -29.46
C ASP A 24 26.48 -127.72 -29.75
N THR A 25 25.53 -127.94 -28.86
CA THR A 25 24.16 -127.41 -28.92
C THR A 25 23.76 -126.78 -27.59
N THR A 26 24.72 -126.56 -26.69
CA THR A 26 24.47 -126.03 -25.35
C THR A 26 24.82 -124.54 -25.37
N PRO A 27 23.84 -123.64 -25.17
CA PRO A 27 24.15 -122.22 -25.06
C PRO A 27 25.11 -121.91 -23.92
N PRO A 28 25.99 -120.90 -24.08
CA PRO A 28 26.79 -120.36 -22.99
C PRO A 28 25.89 -119.73 -21.92
N ALA A 29 26.40 -119.63 -20.68
CA ALA A 29 25.71 -118.92 -19.62
C ALA A 29 25.65 -117.40 -19.90
N ALA A 30 24.57 -116.74 -19.48
CA ALA A 30 24.49 -115.28 -19.53
C ALA A 30 25.49 -114.66 -18.54
N THR A 31 26.13 -113.55 -18.93
CA THR A 31 27.14 -112.84 -18.12
C THR A 31 26.58 -111.52 -17.59
N MET A 32 26.64 -111.24 -16.29
CA MET A 32 26.21 -109.93 -15.79
C MET A 32 27.32 -108.90 -16.03
N PRO A 33 27.07 -107.79 -16.76
CA PRO A 33 28.04 -106.70 -16.86
C PRO A 33 28.19 -105.98 -15.52
N ALA A 34 29.38 -105.48 -15.23
CA ALA A 34 29.63 -104.47 -14.21
C ALA A 34 30.30 -103.24 -14.84
N LEU A 35 30.00 -102.04 -14.33
CA LEU A 35 30.73 -100.83 -14.73
C LEU A 35 32.19 -100.95 -14.26
N ALA A 36 33.14 -100.72 -15.15
CA ALA A 36 34.55 -100.76 -14.79
C ALA A 36 34.87 -99.65 -13.79
N VAL A 37 35.72 -99.93 -12.80
CA VAL A 37 36.11 -98.94 -11.77
C VAL A 37 36.80 -97.70 -12.36
N SER A 38 37.40 -97.80 -13.55
CA SER A 38 37.99 -96.68 -14.29
C SER A 38 36.96 -95.84 -15.04
N SER A 39 35.72 -96.33 -15.14
CA SER A 39 34.59 -95.73 -15.84
C SER A 39 33.46 -95.31 -14.90
N ASP A 40 33.67 -95.45 -13.59
CA ASP A 40 32.74 -95.06 -12.53
C ASP A 40 33.35 -93.81 -11.87
N SER A 41 32.99 -92.64 -12.37
CA SER A 41 33.60 -91.36 -11.96
C SER A 41 32.84 -90.73 -10.81
N GLY A 42 33.49 -89.87 -10.01
CA GLY A 42 32.87 -89.33 -8.81
C GLY A 42 32.75 -90.40 -7.73
N THR A 43 31.52 -90.80 -7.38
CA THR A 43 31.29 -91.74 -6.28
C THR A 43 31.39 -93.20 -6.75
N ILE A 44 32.54 -93.84 -6.51
CA ILE A 44 32.75 -95.24 -6.89
C ILE A 44 31.65 -96.16 -6.32
N GLY A 45 30.97 -96.89 -7.21
CA GLY A 45 29.98 -97.92 -6.93
C GLY A 45 28.54 -97.44 -6.95
N ASP A 46 28.26 -96.18 -7.30
CA ASP A 46 26.90 -95.64 -7.39
C ASP A 46 26.25 -95.83 -8.78
N GLY A 47 27.06 -96.17 -9.79
CA GLY A 47 26.61 -96.37 -11.16
C GLY A 47 26.28 -95.07 -11.90
N ILE A 48 26.77 -93.92 -11.43
CA ILE A 48 26.64 -92.61 -12.06
C ILE A 48 28.02 -92.19 -12.56
N THR A 49 28.13 -91.76 -13.83
CA THR A 49 29.42 -91.34 -14.38
C THR A 49 29.29 -90.21 -15.39
N SER A 50 30.29 -89.33 -15.40
CA SER A 50 30.53 -88.31 -16.43
C SER A 50 31.30 -88.84 -17.64
N ILE A 51 31.69 -90.11 -17.62
CA ILE A 51 32.40 -90.75 -18.72
C ILE A 51 31.37 -91.24 -19.75
N THR A 52 31.24 -90.50 -20.84
CA THR A 52 30.31 -90.82 -21.95
C THR A 52 30.60 -92.14 -22.66
N GLN A 53 31.81 -92.70 -22.53
CA GLN A 53 32.20 -94.01 -23.06
C GLN A 53 32.58 -94.96 -21.93
N PRO A 54 31.63 -95.44 -21.12
CA PRO A 54 31.96 -96.33 -20.03
C PRO A 54 32.48 -97.68 -20.55
N ALA A 55 33.41 -98.28 -19.82
CA ALA A 55 33.79 -99.67 -20.01
C ALA A 55 32.96 -100.57 -19.10
N PHE A 56 32.50 -101.69 -19.63
CA PHE A 56 31.88 -102.75 -18.85
C PHE A 56 32.80 -103.96 -18.80
N VAL A 57 32.81 -104.63 -17.65
CA VAL A 57 33.61 -105.83 -17.40
C VAL A 57 32.74 -107.00 -16.95
N GLY A 58 33.24 -108.22 -17.15
CA GLY A 58 32.60 -109.43 -16.64
C GLY A 58 33.38 -110.70 -17.00
N THR A 59 32.77 -111.87 -16.74
CA THR A 59 33.29 -113.18 -17.16
C THR A 59 32.32 -113.88 -18.10
N ALA A 60 32.81 -114.48 -19.18
CA ALA A 60 32.02 -115.28 -20.11
C ALA A 60 32.83 -116.51 -20.54
N GLU A 61 32.22 -117.46 -21.26
CA GLU A 61 32.96 -118.62 -21.78
C GLU A 61 34.23 -118.17 -22.54
N ALA A 62 35.36 -118.82 -22.27
CA ALA A 62 36.65 -118.40 -22.79
C ALA A 62 36.67 -118.35 -24.32
N ASN A 63 37.15 -117.24 -24.89
CA ASN A 63 37.13 -116.94 -26.34
C ASN A 63 35.74 -116.78 -26.98
N ALA A 64 34.65 -116.78 -26.21
CA ALA A 64 33.31 -116.48 -26.73
C ALA A 64 33.17 -114.99 -27.09
N LYS A 65 32.29 -114.68 -28.05
CA LYS A 65 31.99 -113.29 -28.43
C LYS A 65 30.97 -112.71 -27.44
N VAL A 66 31.27 -111.55 -26.88
CA VAL A 66 30.40 -110.81 -25.96
C VAL A 66 29.92 -109.53 -26.63
N ARG A 67 28.61 -109.27 -26.59
CA ARG A 67 27.96 -108.05 -27.08
C ARG A 67 27.30 -107.32 -25.93
N VAL A 68 27.49 -106.00 -25.83
CA VAL A 68 26.85 -105.12 -24.84
C VAL A 68 25.77 -104.32 -25.53
N PHE A 69 24.54 -104.42 -25.01
CA PHE A 69 23.39 -103.66 -25.45
C PHE A 69 22.95 -102.70 -24.37
N VAL A 70 22.43 -101.54 -24.78
CA VAL A 70 21.78 -100.59 -23.86
C VAL A 70 20.41 -100.21 -24.38
N ARG A 71 19.57 -99.74 -23.47
CA ARG A 71 18.34 -99.01 -23.78
C ARG A 71 18.10 -97.95 -22.70
N ILE A 72 17.32 -96.93 -22.99
CA ILE A 72 17.04 -95.87 -22.02
C ILE A 72 16.03 -96.40 -20.98
N ALA A 73 16.32 -96.21 -19.69
CA ALA A 73 15.43 -96.62 -18.61
C ALA A 73 14.09 -95.86 -18.70
N GLY A 74 12.97 -96.59 -18.71
CA GLY A 74 11.63 -95.99 -18.79
C GLY A 74 11.18 -95.49 -20.18
N GLY A 75 11.93 -95.78 -21.25
CA GLY A 75 11.53 -95.43 -22.62
C GLY A 75 10.23 -96.13 -23.06
N GLY A 76 9.32 -95.39 -23.70
CA GLY A 76 8.05 -95.89 -24.26
C GLY A 76 8.22 -96.81 -25.49
N ASP A 77 7.17 -96.94 -26.31
CA ASP A 77 6.97 -97.97 -27.36
C ASP A 77 8.05 -98.14 -28.46
N ASN A 78 9.20 -97.44 -28.40
CA ASN A 78 10.37 -97.58 -29.29
C ASN A 78 11.69 -97.84 -28.53
N ASN A 79 11.64 -98.41 -27.31
CA ASN A 79 12.82 -98.69 -26.47
C ASN A 79 13.53 -100.01 -26.87
N ASP A 80 13.99 -100.08 -28.12
CA ASP A 80 14.71 -101.23 -28.66
C ASP A 80 16.12 -101.34 -28.04
N LEU A 81 16.61 -102.57 -27.88
CA LEU A 81 17.99 -102.82 -27.47
C LEU A 81 18.95 -102.36 -28.57
N VAL A 82 19.85 -101.44 -28.24
CA VAL A 82 20.89 -100.93 -29.15
C VAL A 82 22.22 -101.59 -28.79
N LEU A 83 22.86 -102.23 -29.76
CA LEU A 83 24.22 -102.75 -29.61
C LEU A 83 25.18 -101.57 -29.52
N VAL A 84 25.95 -101.47 -28.44
CA VAL A 84 26.88 -100.35 -28.20
C VAL A 84 28.33 -100.79 -28.01
N GLY A 85 28.61 -102.08 -27.94
CA GLY A 85 29.96 -102.61 -27.93
C GLY A 85 30.01 -104.11 -28.15
N GLU A 86 31.11 -104.62 -28.70
CA GLU A 86 31.36 -106.06 -28.81
C GLU A 86 32.86 -106.37 -28.70
N ALA A 87 33.20 -107.48 -28.05
CA ALA A 87 34.56 -108.02 -27.98
C ALA A 87 34.53 -109.54 -27.79
N PHE A 88 35.70 -110.14 -27.57
CA PHE A 88 35.80 -111.54 -27.17
C PHE A 88 36.22 -111.63 -25.70
N ALA A 89 35.67 -112.60 -24.97
CA ALA A 89 36.25 -113.01 -23.70
C ALA A 89 37.66 -113.55 -23.92
N ASN A 90 38.56 -113.25 -22.98
CA ASN A 90 39.94 -113.71 -23.04
C ASN A 90 40.03 -115.22 -22.79
N SER A 91 41.25 -115.74 -22.65
CA SER A 91 41.47 -117.17 -22.38
C SER A 91 40.98 -117.56 -20.98
N ASP A 92 40.85 -118.86 -20.75
CA ASP A 92 40.41 -119.45 -19.47
C ASP A 92 41.34 -119.07 -18.30
N GLU A 93 42.60 -118.75 -18.57
CA GLU A 93 43.55 -118.29 -17.56
C GLU A 93 43.32 -116.84 -17.10
N SER A 94 42.50 -116.06 -17.82
CA SER A 94 42.42 -114.61 -17.63
C SER A 94 41.63 -114.20 -16.39
N ASP A 95 40.71 -115.02 -15.88
CA ASP A 95 39.97 -114.78 -14.64
C ASP A 95 40.69 -115.35 -13.40
N GLY A 96 41.84 -116.01 -13.60
CA GLY A 96 42.65 -116.62 -12.56
C GLY A 96 42.31 -118.08 -12.23
N ASP A 97 41.34 -118.72 -12.91
CA ASP A 97 40.96 -120.13 -12.72
C ASP A 97 40.90 -120.91 -14.05
N PRO A 98 41.98 -121.60 -14.46
CA PRO A 98 42.09 -122.28 -15.75
C PRO A 98 41.33 -123.62 -15.83
N THR A 99 40.30 -123.80 -15.00
CA THR A 99 39.53 -125.06 -14.90
C THR A 99 38.03 -124.87 -15.08
N ASN A 100 37.55 -123.63 -15.13
CA ASN A 100 36.12 -123.32 -15.14
C ASN A 100 35.58 -123.03 -16.56
N GLY A 101 36.44 -122.83 -17.55
CA GLY A 101 36.08 -122.53 -18.93
C GLY A 101 35.69 -121.07 -19.17
N LEU A 102 36.01 -120.13 -18.29
CA LEU A 102 35.60 -118.73 -18.32
C LEU A 102 36.80 -117.77 -18.49
N GLY A 103 36.61 -116.71 -19.27
CA GLY A 103 37.58 -115.64 -19.42
C GLY A 103 37.00 -114.27 -19.04
N LEU A 104 37.86 -113.35 -18.61
CA LEU A 104 37.53 -111.94 -18.42
C LEU A 104 37.28 -111.26 -19.77
N TRP A 105 36.32 -110.34 -19.79
CA TRP A 105 36.12 -109.40 -20.88
C TRP A 105 36.00 -107.98 -20.35
N GLU A 106 36.41 -107.02 -21.17
CA GLU A 106 36.23 -105.59 -20.97
C GLU A 106 35.80 -104.99 -22.32
N ILE A 107 34.70 -104.24 -22.31
CA ILE A 107 34.12 -103.62 -23.50
C ILE A 107 33.85 -102.15 -23.19
N THR A 108 34.63 -101.25 -23.78
CA THR A 108 34.30 -99.82 -23.88
C THR A 108 33.22 -99.63 -24.94
N VAL A 109 32.12 -98.99 -24.58
CA VAL A 109 31.00 -98.77 -25.49
C VAL A 109 31.15 -97.49 -26.32
N GLU A 110 30.37 -97.38 -27.38
CA GLU A 110 30.19 -96.12 -28.11
C GLU A 110 29.63 -95.01 -27.20
N PRO A 111 29.89 -93.72 -27.50
CA PRO A 111 29.46 -92.62 -26.65
C PRO A 111 27.95 -92.64 -26.39
N LEU A 112 27.59 -92.64 -25.12
CA LEU A 112 26.24 -92.49 -24.62
C LEU A 112 26.00 -91.01 -24.29
N ALA A 113 24.78 -90.54 -24.57
CA ALA A 113 24.35 -89.21 -24.15
C ALA A 113 23.94 -89.22 -22.68
N ASP A 114 23.73 -88.05 -22.08
CA ASP A 114 23.23 -87.99 -20.71
C ASP A 114 21.86 -88.70 -20.57
N GLY A 115 21.73 -89.48 -19.51
CA GLY A 115 20.52 -90.24 -19.21
C GLY A 115 20.79 -91.55 -18.47
N THR A 116 19.71 -92.14 -17.95
CA THR A 116 19.76 -93.45 -17.28
C THR A 116 19.56 -94.57 -18.29
N TYR A 117 20.49 -95.53 -18.31
CA TYR A 117 20.52 -96.67 -19.21
C TYR A 117 20.37 -97.99 -18.46
N GLU A 118 19.64 -98.92 -19.07
CA GLU A 118 19.61 -100.33 -18.71
C GLU A 118 20.54 -101.10 -19.65
N VAL A 119 21.55 -101.78 -19.09
CA VAL A 119 22.64 -102.45 -19.79
C VAL A 119 22.43 -103.97 -19.75
N PHE A 120 22.57 -104.59 -20.92
CA PHE A 120 22.43 -106.02 -21.16
C PHE A 120 23.65 -106.57 -21.87
N THR A 121 23.86 -107.87 -21.78
CA THR A 121 24.90 -108.59 -22.52
C THR A 121 24.34 -109.82 -23.22
N GLU A 122 24.99 -110.21 -24.30
CA GLU A 122 24.75 -111.44 -25.03
C GLU A 122 26.09 -112.14 -25.28
N VAL A 123 26.17 -113.44 -25.03
CA VAL A 123 27.37 -114.26 -25.26
C VAL A 123 27.09 -115.27 -26.36
N GLU A 124 27.96 -115.34 -27.36
CA GLU A 124 27.93 -116.31 -28.46
C GLU A 124 29.18 -117.21 -28.37
N ASP A 125 28.98 -118.51 -28.16
CA ASP A 125 30.07 -119.50 -28.07
C ASP A 125 30.72 -119.79 -29.44
N LEU A 126 31.77 -120.62 -29.48
CA LEU A 126 32.46 -120.98 -30.73
C LEU A 126 31.60 -121.77 -31.72
N ALA A 127 30.53 -122.42 -31.26
CA ALA A 127 29.58 -123.17 -32.09
C ALA A 127 28.42 -122.29 -32.60
N GLY A 128 28.34 -121.02 -32.15
CA GLY A 128 27.30 -120.06 -32.50
C GLY A 128 26.03 -120.16 -31.65
N ASN A 129 26.07 -120.85 -30.50
CA ASN A 129 24.95 -120.83 -29.56
C ASN A 129 24.96 -119.50 -28.77
N ILE A 130 23.78 -118.90 -28.58
CA ILE A 130 23.61 -117.60 -27.91
C ILE A 130 23.02 -117.78 -26.50
N SER A 131 23.59 -117.08 -25.52
CA SER A 131 23.13 -117.09 -24.12
C SER A 131 21.67 -116.67 -23.97
N PRO A 132 20.95 -117.15 -22.93
CA PRO A 132 19.64 -116.59 -22.59
C PRO A 132 19.75 -115.10 -22.20
N SER A 133 18.65 -114.36 -22.32
CA SER A 133 18.59 -112.97 -21.84
C SER A 133 18.79 -112.88 -20.32
N LEU A 134 19.42 -111.81 -19.84
CA LEU A 134 19.59 -111.54 -18.41
C LEU A 134 18.24 -111.36 -17.70
N GLU A 135 18.16 -111.83 -16.45
CA GLU A 135 16.95 -111.68 -15.61
C GLU A 135 16.72 -110.23 -15.14
N ALA A 136 17.79 -109.45 -15.00
CA ALA A 136 17.75 -108.02 -14.67
C ALA A 136 18.91 -107.28 -15.37
N PRO A 137 18.71 -106.03 -15.87
CA PRO A 137 19.79 -105.22 -16.41
C PRO A 137 20.65 -104.59 -15.31
N LEU A 138 21.88 -104.22 -15.66
CA LEU A 138 22.66 -103.24 -14.89
C LEU A 138 22.12 -101.84 -15.21
N VAL A 139 21.80 -101.03 -14.21
CA VAL A 139 21.37 -99.64 -14.41
C VAL A 139 22.56 -98.72 -14.19
N ILE A 140 22.81 -97.83 -15.13
CA ILE A 140 23.80 -96.75 -14.99
C ILE A 140 23.20 -95.40 -15.40
N THR A 141 23.76 -94.30 -14.94
CA THR A 141 23.42 -92.96 -15.41
C THR A 141 24.67 -92.29 -15.98
N ILE A 142 24.54 -91.76 -17.20
CA ILE A 142 25.54 -90.87 -17.79
C ILE A 142 25.10 -89.44 -17.47
N ASP A 143 26.00 -88.67 -16.86
CA ASP A 143 25.74 -87.27 -16.51
C ASP A 143 27.01 -86.45 -16.69
N THR A 144 27.03 -85.62 -17.74
CA THR A 144 28.15 -84.71 -18.06
C THR A 144 27.88 -83.26 -17.65
N VAL A 145 26.75 -82.98 -17.01
CA VAL A 145 26.37 -81.62 -16.61
C VAL A 145 26.92 -81.32 -15.23
N GLY A 146 27.83 -80.35 -15.16
CA GLY A 146 28.39 -79.93 -13.87
C GLY A 146 27.36 -79.29 -12.93
N PRO A 147 27.62 -79.34 -11.61
CA PRO A 147 26.74 -78.74 -10.63
C PRO A 147 26.72 -77.21 -10.76
N GLN A 148 25.76 -76.55 -10.11
CA GLN A 148 25.75 -75.09 -9.97
C GLN A 148 27.13 -74.57 -9.57
N ARG A 149 27.63 -73.55 -10.28
CA ARG A 149 28.86 -72.86 -9.90
C ARG A 149 28.74 -72.33 -8.47
N PRO A 150 29.65 -72.70 -7.55
CA PRO A 150 29.58 -72.19 -6.20
C PRO A 150 30.00 -70.73 -6.11
N THR A 151 29.60 -70.05 -5.05
CA THR A 151 30.11 -68.71 -4.67
C THR A 151 30.82 -68.80 -3.32
N ILE A 152 31.78 -67.90 -3.09
CA ILE A 152 32.39 -67.65 -1.80
C ILE A 152 32.53 -66.15 -1.63
N ASP A 153 32.14 -65.62 -0.47
CA ASP A 153 32.23 -64.21 -0.12
C ASP A 153 32.57 -64.07 1.36
N LEU A 154 33.27 -63.01 1.75
CA LEU A 154 33.47 -62.68 3.18
C LEU A 154 32.14 -62.17 3.73
N ALA A 155 31.77 -62.56 4.96
CA ALA A 155 30.57 -62.01 5.57
C ALA A 155 30.77 -60.52 5.88
N ASP A 156 29.81 -59.66 5.50
CA ASP A 156 29.88 -58.20 5.75
C ASP A 156 30.13 -57.86 7.23
N SER A 157 29.69 -58.70 8.17
CA SER A 157 29.94 -58.51 9.61
C SER A 157 31.41 -58.72 10.03
N ASP A 158 32.14 -59.46 9.22
CA ASP A 158 33.50 -59.90 9.48
C ASP A 158 34.51 -59.13 8.63
N ASP A 159 34.07 -58.20 7.78
CA ASP A 159 34.92 -57.24 7.08
C ASP A 159 35.02 -55.95 7.90
N THR A 160 36.08 -55.82 8.69
CA THR A 160 36.19 -54.82 9.75
C THR A 160 36.97 -53.58 9.31
N GLY A 161 36.78 -52.47 10.02
CA GLY A 161 37.57 -51.26 9.82
C GLY A 161 36.88 -50.27 8.88
N ALA A 162 37.59 -49.84 7.84
CA ALA A 162 37.18 -48.70 7.00
C ALA A 162 35.97 -49.01 6.10
N SER A 163 35.77 -50.28 5.72
CA SER A 163 34.66 -50.73 4.89
C SER A 163 34.23 -52.13 5.29
N ASP A 164 32.93 -52.41 5.18
CA ASP A 164 32.34 -53.75 5.29
C ASP A 164 32.35 -54.52 3.94
N LEU A 165 33.19 -54.08 3.00
CA LEU A 165 33.22 -54.57 1.60
C LEU A 165 34.61 -54.53 0.93
N ASP A 166 35.67 -54.13 1.63
CA ASP A 166 37.02 -54.01 1.05
C ASP A 166 37.86 -55.29 1.18
N ASN A 167 37.35 -56.29 1.90
CA ASN A 167 37.97 -57.57 2.22
C ASN A 167 39.31 -57.43 2.97
N VAL A 168 39.47 -56.37 3.76
CA VAL A 168 40.65 -56.12 4.61
C VAL A 168 40.17 -56.12 6.06
N THR A 169 40.54 -57.16 6.82
CA THR A 169 39.89 -57.39 8.12
C THR A 169 40.85 -57.91 9.19
N ILE A 170 40.56 -57.61 10.47
CA ILE A 170 41.18 -58.25 11.64
C ILE A 170 40.59 -59.64 11.93
N GLY A 171 39.50 -59.99 11.22
CA GLY A 171 38.63 -61.16 11.44
C GLY A 171 37.31 -60.80 12.14
N ASP A 172 36.58 -61.84 12.55
CA ASP A 172 35.32 -61.80 13.29
C ASP A 172 35.41 -60.88 14.52
N PRO A 173 34.72 -59.72 14.50
CA PRO A 173 34.77 -58.75 15.58
C PRO A 173 34.04 -59.24 16.86
N ASP A 174 33.12 -60.19 16.74
CA ASP A 174 32.35 -60.76 17.84
C ASP A 174 33.10 -61.89 18.57
N ALA A 175 34.16 -62.44 17.96
CA ALA A 175 35.07 -63.38 18.59
C ALA A 175 36.24 -62.64 19.26
N LEU A 176 36.09 -62.34 20.56
CA LEU A 176 37.17 -61.74 21.35
C LEU A 176 38.22 -62.76 21.82
N PRO A 177 39.54 -62.44 21.77
CA PRO A 177 40.19 -61.26 21.15
C PRO A 177 40.58 -61.52 19.67
N GLN A 178 40.64 -60.47 18.82
CA GLN A 178 41.11 -60.47 17.40
C GLN A 178 41.56 -61.85 16.91
N THR A 179 40.62 -62.66 16.42
CA THR A 179 40.85 -64.11 16.37
C THR A 179 41.54 -64.58 15.10
N ARG A 180 41.72 -63.73 14.08
CA ARG A 180 42.09 -64.15 12.71
C ARG A 180 41.23 -65.35 12.28
N VAL A 181 39.96 -65.27 12.64
CA VAL A 181 38.89 -66.19 12.25
C VAL A 181 37.90 -65.33 11.48
N ALA A 182 37.37 -65.78 10.35
CA ALA A 182 36.32 -65.05 9.65
C ALA A 182 35.28 -66.01 9.07
N ASP A 183 34.05 -65.53 8.99
CA ASP A 183 32.93 -66.25 8.42
C ASP A 183 32.77 -65.94 6.92
N PHE A 184 32.58 -67.00 6.13
CA PHE A 184 32.47 -66.93 4.68
C PHE A 184 31.12 -67.46 4.22
N ARG A 185 30.40 -66.67 3.42
CA ARG A 185 29.15 -67.10 2.81
C ARG A 185 29.43 -67.92 1.56
N ILE A 186 28.95 -69.16 1.53
CA ILE A 186 29.15 -70.10 0.43
C ILE A 186 27.79 -70.53 -0.15
N SER A 187 27.66 -70.56 -1.48
CA SER A 187 26.57 -71.27 -2.16
C SER A 187 27.10 -72.44 -2.97
N ALA A 188 26.31 -73.51 -3.09
CA ALA A 188 26.53 -74.60 -4.03
C ALA A 188 25.22 -75.37 -4.29
N GLU A 189 25.24 -76.29 -5.25
CA GLU A 189 24.09 -77.16 -5.48
C GLU A 189 23.86 -78.13 -4.33
N LEU A 190 22.61 -78.28 -3.89
CA LEU A 190 22.24 -79.18 -2.78
C LEU A 190 22.66 -80.62 -3.07
N GLY A 191 23.46 -81.20 -2.16
CA GLY A 191 24.02 -82.55 -2.27
C GLY A 191 25.37 -82.62 -2.97
N SER A 192 25.89 -81.52 -3.52
CA SER A 192 27.24 -81.48 -4.08
C SER A 192 28.31 -81.50 -2.99
N ALA A 193 29.46 -82.11 -3.28
CA ALA A 193 30.64 -82.01 -2.42
C ALA A 193 31.37 -80.70 -2.72
N VAL A 194 31.65 -79.90 -1.69
CA VAL A 194 32.31 -78.59 -1.81
C VAL A 194 33.69 -78.65 -1.20
N VAL A 195 34.68 -78.12 -1.92
CA VAL A 195 36.07 -78.01 -1.52
C VAL A 195 36.45 -76.53 -1.55
N VAL A 196 36.90 -75.99 -0.41
CA VAL A 196 37.40 -74.61 -0.31
C VAL A 196 38.92 -74.63 -0.28
N LYS A 197 39.53 -73.76 -1.08
CA LYS A 197 40.98 -73.64 -1.23
C LYS A 197 41.45 -72.24 -0.89
N ASP A 198 42.63 -72.17 -0.30
CA ASP A 198 43.45 -70.96 -0.24
C ASP A 198 44.62 -71.12 -1.21
N GLY A 199 44.57 -70.35 -2.30
CA GLY A 199 45.43 -70.48 -3.46
C GLY A 199 45.21 -71.82 -4.16
N GLN A 200 46.06 -72.80 -3.86
CA GLN A 200 45.99 -74.16 -4.42
C GLN A 200 45.85 -75.22 -3.34
N ILE A 201 45.82 -74.83 -2.06
CA ILE A 201 45.77 -75.73 -0.92
C ILE A 201 44.32 -75.87 -0.50
N VAL A 202 43.82 -77.10 -0.39
CA VAL A 202 42.49 -77.39 0.17
C VAL A 202 42.53 -77.14 1.68
N ILE A 203 41.67 -76.25 2.14
CA ILE A 203 41.54 -75.88 3.56
C ILE A 203 40.25 -76.39 4.20
N ALA A 204 39.21 -76.66 3.40
CA ALA A 204 37.98 -77.30 3.87
C ALA A 204 37.36 -78.20 2.78
N GLU A 205 36.70 -79.27 3.21
CA GLU A 205 35.92 -80.19 2.37
C GLU A 205 34.65 -80.60 3.12
N PHE A 206 33.49 -80.45 2.50
CA PHE A 206 32.19 -80.77 3.08
C PHE A 206 31.14 -81.08 2.00
N VAL A 207 29.93 -81.49 2.39
CA VAL A 207 28.79 -81.64 1.47
C VAL A 207 27.83 -80.49 1.71
N PHE A 208 27.37 -79.84 0.64
CA PHE A 208 26.38 -78.77 0.73
C PHE A 208 25.00 -79.39 0.91
N ASP A 209 24.62 -79.73 2.14
CA ASP A 209 23.31 -80.26 2.49
C ASP A 209 22.44 -79.21 3.19
N ASN A 210 21.21 -79.58 3.56
CA ASN A 210 20.29 -78.66 4.25
C ASN A 210 20.82 -78.23 5.63
N ASP A 211 21.71 -79.01 6.26
CA ASP A 211 22.29 -78.67 7.56
C ASP A 211 23.37 -77.59 7.38
N PHE A 212 24.16 -77.66 6.29
CA PHE A 212 25.10 -76.61 5.91
C PHE A 212 24.38 -75.33 5.46
N ASP A 213 23.36 -75.42 4.59
CA ASP A 213 22.55 -74.26 4.15
C ASP A 213 21.98 -73.51 5.37
N MET A 214 21.41 -74.23 6.34
CA MET A 214 20.88 -73.65 7.58
C MET A 214 21.90 -73.02 8.55
N THR A 215 23.21 -73.04 8.26
CA THR A 215 24.23 -72.43 9.14
C THR A 215 24.12 -70.91 9.22
N ASP A 216 23.53 -70.25 8.21
CA ASP A 216 23.19 -68.82 8.24
C ASP A 216 21.80 -68.54 8.87
N GLY A 217 21.08 -69.61 9.25
CA GLY A 217 19.74 -69.57 9.83
C GLY A 217 18.59 -69.59 8.81
N VAL A 218 18.88 -69.67 7.51
CA VAL A 218 17.92 -69.67 6.40
C VAL A 218 18.18 -70.89 5.50
N LEU A 219 17.17 -71.34 4.75
CA LEU A 219 17.31 -72.38 3.73
C LEU A 219 17.10 -71.74 2.36
N ASP A 220 18.12 -71.07 1.84
CA ASP A 220 18.05 -70.28 0.61
C ASP A 220 19.13 -70.64 -0.43
N GLY A 221 19.93 -71.67 -0.15
CA GLY A 221 21.05 -72.08 -0.99
C GLY A 221 22.37 -71.39 -0.62
N PHE A 222 22.47 -70.81 0.58
CA PHE A 222 23.70 -70.24 1.12
C PHE A 222 23.93 -70.74 2.56
N GLY A 223 25.18 -71.03 2.90
CA GLY A 223 25.59 -71.33 4.27
C GLY A 223 26.85 -70.55 4.67
N ILE A 224 27.19 -70.54 5.95
CA ILE A 224 28.40 -69.95 6.51
C ILE A 224 29.45 -71.02 6.78
N LEU A 225 30.65 -70.82 6.24
CA LEU A 225 31.87 -71.51 6.63
C LEU A 225 32.76 -70.60 7.46
N ARG A 226 32.98 -70.97 8.72
CA ARG A 226 33.98 -70.33 9.58
C ARG A 226 35.38 -70.84 9.26
N ILE A 227 36.31 -69.94 8.93
CA ILE A 227 37.71 -70.26 8.65
C ILE A 227 38.60 -69.69 9.76
N ASP A 228 39.44 -70.54 10.35
CA ASP A 228 40.46 -70.14 11.33
C ASP A 228 41.83 -70.08 10.64
N PHE A 229 42.33 -68.86 10.39
CA PHE A 229 43.58 -68.63 9.68
C PHE A 229 44.80 -69.03 10.51
N VAL A 230 44.72 -69.00 11.85
CA VAL A 230 45.78 -69.48 12.75
C VAL A 230 45.89 -71.00 12.69
N ALA A 231 44.75 -71.70 12.71
CA ALA A 231 44.72 -73.14 12.55
C ALA A 231 45.23 -73.56 11.17
N ASN A 232 44.91 -72.78 10.12
CA ASN A 232 45.41 -73.00 8.77
C ASN A 232 46.93 -72.79 8.67
N GLU A 233 47.49 -71.78 9.35
CA GLU A 233 48.95 -71.60 9.41
C GLU A 233 49.64 -72.81 10.04
N ALA A 234 49.12 -73.29 11.18
CA ALA A 234 49.69 -74.45 11.86
C ALA A 234 49.57 -75.75 11.05
N THR A 235 48.48 -75.92 10.29
CA THR A 235 48.16 -77.17 9.58
C THR A 235 48.74 -77.21 8.16
N PHE A 236 48.65 -76.09 7.44
CA PHE A 236 48.94 -75.99 6.01
C PHE A 236 50.15 -75.09 5.70
N GLY A 237 50.67 -74.34 6.69
CA GLY A 237 51.83 -73.46 6.51
C GLY A 237 51.52 -72.18 5.73
N ILE A 238 50.25 -71.79 5.65
CA ILE A 238 49.78 -70.55 5.05
C ILE A 238 49.83 -69.46 6.14
N PRO A 239 50.58 -68.36 5.99
CA PRO A 239 50.63 -67.32 7.03
C PRO A 239 49.24 -66.86 7.45
N ALA A 240 48.98 -66.71 8.76
CA ALA A 240 47.67 -66.30 9.26
C ALA A 240 47.35 -64.82 9.02
N GLU A 241 48.37 -64.01 8.69
CA GLU A 241 48.24 -62.63 8.26
C GLU A 241 48.70 -62.47 6.81
N GLY A 242 48.14 -61.47 6.13
CA GLY A 242 48.40 -61.13 4.75
C GLY A 242 47.29 -61.60 3.80
N PRO A 243 47.59 -61.65 2.48
CA PRO A 243 46.60 -61.95 1.46
C PRO A 243 46.29 -63.46 1.35
N HIS A 244 45.00 -63.78 1.33
CA HIS A 244 44.40 -65.12 1.22
C HIS A 244 43.53 -65.23 -0.05
N PRO A 245 44.06 -65.82 -1.13
CA PRO A 245 43.33 -66.04 -2.38
C PRO A 245 42.36 -67.25 -2.31
N LEU A 246 41.16 -67.06 -1.78
CA LEU A 246 40.17 -68.11 -1.54
C LEU A 246 39.35 -68.48 -2.79
N SER A 247 39.00 -69.75 -2.93
CA SER A 247 38.05 -70.24 -3.95
C SER A 247 37.30 -71.50 -3.48
N ALA A 248 36.10 -71.73 -4.03
CA ALA A 248 35.30 -72.93 -3.76
C ALA A 248 35.10 -73.75 -5.05
N GLU A 249 35.17 -75.08 -4.95
CA GLU A 249 34.87 -76.04 -6.02
C GLU A 249 33.70 -76.93 -5.57
N ALA A 250 32.69 -77.11 -6.42
CA ALA A 250 31.56 -78.00 -6.17
C ALA A 250 31.61 -79.19 -7.13
N PHE A 251 31.40 -80.40 -6.62
CA PHE A 251 31.40 -81.67 -7.35
C PHE A 251 30.05 -82.37 -7.23
N ASP A 252 29.48 -82.85 -8.34
CA ASP A 252 28.29 -83.70 -8.31
C ASP A 252 28.64 -85.20 -8.10
N ALA A 253 27.63 -86.05 -8.03
CA ALA A 253 27.81 -87.50 -7.84
C ALA A 253 28.57 -88.17 -9.01
N ALA A 254 28.41 -87.64 -10.23
CA ALA A 254 29.07 -88.12 -11.44
C ALA A 254 30.55 -87.68 -11.53
N GLY A 255 31.01 -86.80 -10.63
CA GLY A 255 32.35 -86.24 -10.58
C GLY A 255 32.58 -85.06 -11.52
N ASN A 256 31.53 -84.46 -12.09
CA ASN A 256 31.66 -83.16 -12.76
C ASN A 256 31.88 -82.07 -11.70
N TYR A 257 32.58 -80.99 -12.06
CA TYR A 257 32.83 -79.90 -11.12
C TYR A 257 32.76 -78.50 -11.73
N THR A 258 32.48 -77.53 -10.89
CA THR A 258 32.53 -76.09 -11.19
C THR A 258 33.26 -75.35 -10.07
N GLN A 259 33.90 -74.21 -10.38
CA GLN A 259 34.69 -73.42 -9.42
C GLN A 259 34.18 -71.98 -9.34
N SER A 260 34.22 -71.36 -8.17
CA SER A 260 33.93 -69.95 -7.97
C SER A 260 34.98 -69.04 -8.63
N GLU A 261 34.70 -67.74 -8.70
CA GLU A 261 35.78 -66.75 -8.86
C GLU A 261 36.65 -66.74 -7.59
N GLN A 262 37.87 -66.21 -7.71
CA GLN A 262 38.78 -66.07 -6.58
C GLN A 262 38.39 -64.84 -5.74
N LEU A 263 38.20 -65.04 -4.45
CA LEU A 263 38.02 -63.99 -3.44
C LEU A 263 39.37 -63.70 -2.78
N LEU A 264 39.86 -62.46 -2.84
CA LEU A 264 41.09 -62.07 -2.16
C LEU A 264 40.73 -61.39 -0.85
N VAL A 265 41.02 -62.05 0.28
CA VAL A 265 40.85 -61.46 1.62
C VAL A 265 42.22 -61.17 2.22
N THR A 266 42.40 -60.01 2.82
CA THR A 266 43.62 -59.66 3.56
C THR A 266 43.33 -59.69 5.05
N ILE A 267 44.00 -60.58 5.78
CA ILE A 267 43.95 -60.60 7.25
C ILE A 267 45.06 -59.69 7.77
N ASP A 268 44.69 -58.61 8.45
CA ASP A 268 45.64 -57.65 9.02
C ASP A 268 45.32 -57.39 10.48
N THR A 269 46.20 -57.81 11.38
CA THR A 269 46.06 -57.58 12.83
C THR A 269 47.21 -56.74 13.40
N THR A 270 47.91 -55.98 12.55
CA THR A 270 49.05 -55.16 12.95
C THR A 270 48.62 -53.69 13.11
N PRO A 271 48.58 -53.12 14.33
CA PRO A 271 48.20 -51.73 14.50
C PRO A 271 49.17 -50.71 13.89
N PRO A 272 48.66 -49.56 13.41
CA PRO A 272 49.48 -48.43 12.98
C PRO A 272 50.43 -47.95 14.09
N ALA A 273 51.52 -47.29 13.68
CA ALA A 273 52.32 -46.49 14.60
C ALA A 273 51.52 -45.28 15.12
N ALA A 274 51.90 -44.76 16.29
CA ALA A 274 51.27 -43.56 16.85
C ALA A 274 51.43 -42.36 15.90
N PRO A 275 50.36 -41.60 15.60
CA PRO A 275 50.46 -40.38 14.81
C PRO A 275 51.40 -39.35 15.43
N THR A 276 51.99 -38.51 14.60
CA THR A 276 52.60 -37.25 15.06
C THR A 276 51.54 -36.16 15.08
N ILE A 277 51.67 -35.16 15.96
CA ILE A 277 50.73 -34.04 16.09
C ILE A 277 51.49 -32.73 16.34
N THR A 278 51.09 -31.66 15.63
CA THR A 278 51.51 -30.27 15.88
C THR A 278 50.34 -29.32 15.63
N LEU A 279 50.37 -28.14 16.26
CA LEU A 279 49.42 -27.06 15.98
C LEU A 279 49.75 -26.44 14.61
N LEU A 280 48.73 -26.16 13.80
CA LEU A 280 48.90 -25.46 12.53
C LEU A 280 49.24 -23.99 12.78
N GLU A 281 50.17 -23.40 12.01
CA GLU A 281 50.64 -22.02 12.25
C GLU A 281 49.52 -20.97 12.26
N GLY A 282 48.45 -21.17 11.48
CA GLY A 282 47.29 -20.26 11.46
C GLY A 282 46.34 -20.40 12.66
N SER A 283 46.54 -21.41 13.49
CA SER A 283 45.73 -21.69 14.69
C SER A 283 46.39 -21.27 15.99
N ASP A 284 47.65 -20.83 15.90
CA ASP A 284 48.38 -20.18 16.98
C ASP A 284 48.13 -18.67 16.89
N THR A 285 47.38 -18.09 17.82
CA THR A 285 47.14 -16.64 17.83
C THR A 285 48.30 -15.90 18.49
N LEU A 286 48.43 -14.60 18.23
CA LEU A 286 49.55 -13.83 18.76
C LEU A 286 49.47 -13.71 20.30
N PRO A 287 50.59 -13.91 21.03
CA PRO A 287 51.96 -14.19 20.56
C PRO A 287 52.22 -15.64 20.10
N LEU A 288 52.74 -15.81 18.88
CA LEU A 288 53.06 -17.15 18.34
C LEU A 288 54.06 -17.92 19.22
N GLY A 289 53.77 -19.18 19.49
CA GLY A 289 54.64 -20.16 20.14
C GLY A 289 54.64 -20.12 21.66
N ASP A 290 53.69 -19.43 22.28
CA ASP A 290 53.52 -19.39 23.73
C ASP A 290 52.59 -20.51 24.26
N GLY A 291 51.90 -21.22 23.38
CA GLY A 291 50.97 -22.30 23.72
C GLY A 291 49.59 -21.81 24.15
N ILE A 292 49.22 -20.57 23.82
CA ILE A 292 47.93 -19.96 24.10
C ILE A 292 47.30 -19.52 22.77
N THR A 293 46.05 -19.89 22.55
CA THR A 293 45.31 -19.45 21.37
C THR A 293 43.93 -18.91 21.73
N SER A 294 43.52 -17.80 21.11
CA SER A 294 42.13 -17.34 21.13
C SER A 294 41.29 -17.94 20.00
N ASN A 295 41.90 -18.77 19.14
CA ASN A 295 41.17 -19.56 18.17
C ASN A 295 40.49 -20.73 18.87
N ASN A 296 39.16 -20.68 18.98
CA ASN A 296 38.34 -21.72 19.59
C ASN A 296 38.10 -22.95 18.69
N GLU A 297 38.53 -22.91 17.43
CA GLU A 297 38.57 -24.05 16.50
C GLU A 297 40.01 -24.25 15.98
N PRO A 298 40.96 -24.62 16.86
CA PRO A 298 42.34 -24.80 16.45
C PRO A 298 42.49 -25.98 15.47
N ALA A 299 43.31 -25.80 14.44
CA ALA A 299 43.67 -26.83 13.49
C ALA A 299 45.02 -27.45 13.85
N PHE A 300 45.08 -28.75 13.69
CA PHE A 300 46.23 -29.59 13.98
C PHE A 300 46.65 -30.34 12.73
N GLN A 301 47.94 -30.58 12.60
CA GLN A 301 48.49 -31.35 11.50
C GLN A 301 49.45 -32.42 12.02
N GLY A 302 49.70 -33.42 11.19
CA GLY A 302 50.60 -34.51 11.55
C GLY A 302 50.80 -35.51 10.41
N ALA A 303 51.45 -36.61 10.75
CA ALA A 303 51.58 -37.79 9.90
C ALA A 303 51.11 -39.03 10.64
N ALA A 304 50.42 -39.93 9.94
CA ALA A 304 49.94 -41.23 10.41
C ALA A 304 50.08 -42.25 9.27
N GLU A 305 49.75 -43.52 9.50
CA GLU A 305 49.75 -44.53 8.41
C GLU A 305 48.89 -44.05 7.22
N ALA A 306 49.39 -44.22 6.00
CA ALA A 306 48.72 -43.71 4.81
C ALA A 306 47.32 -44.31 4.65
N ASN A 307 46.33 -43.46 4.35
CA ASN A 307 44.90 -43.81 4.24
C ASN A 307 44.23 -44.25 5.55
N SER A 308 44.91 -44.19 6.71
CA SER A 308 44.29 -44.46 8.02
C SER A 308 43.36 -43.33 8.46
N LEU A 309 42.35 -43.65 9.28
CA LEU A 309 41.47 -42.68 9.93
C LEU A 309 42.12 -42.17 11.21
N VAL A 310 42.52 -40.90 11.20
CA VAL A 310 43.07 -40.19 12.36
C VAL A 310 41.93 -39.58 13.16
N ARG A 311 41.94 -39.81 14.48
CA ARG A 311 41.02 -39.22 15.46
C ARG A 311 41.81 -38.34 16.43
N LEU A 312 41.34 -37.11 16.59
CA LEU A 312 41.91 -36.10 17.48
C LEU A 312 41.07 -36.02 18.76
N PHE A 313 41.74 -36.08 19.91
CA PHE A 313 41.09 -35.97 21.21
C PHE A 313 41.62 -34.77 21.99
N ALA A 314 40.76 -34.05 22.69
CA ALA A 314 41.11 -33.04 23.67
C ALA A 314 40.66 -33.51 25.06
N ASN A 315 41.60 -33.65 26.01
CA ASN A 315 41.33 -34.17 27.36
C ASN A 315 40.57 -35.53 27.39
N GLY A 316 40.71 -36.33 26.33
CA GLY A 316 40.07 -37.64 26.17
C GLY A 316 38.71 -37.63 25.44
N GLU A 317 38.18 -36.47 25.06
CA GLU A 317 36.97 -36.33 24.24
C GLU A 317 37.34 -36.19 22.76
N LEU A 318 36.61 -36.85 21.86
CA LEU A 318 36.85 -36.79 20.42
C LEU A 318 36.42 -35.41 19.90
N VAL A 319 37.36 -34.65 19.34
CA VAL A 319 37.13 -33.28 18.85
C VAL A 319 37.35 -33.13 17.35
N GLY A 320 37.76 -34.20 16.65
CA GLY A 320 37.87 -34.17 15.20
C GLY A 320 38.38 -35.47 14.62
N MET A 321 38.21 -35.63 13.31
CA MET A 321 38.74 -36.78 12.57
C MET A 321 39.08 -36.40 11.12
N ALA A 322 40.08 -37.06 10.55
CA ALA A 322 40.44 -36.94 9.14
C ALA A 322 41.10 -38.22 8.64
N ILE A 323 41.10 -38.41 7.32
CA ILE A 323 41.88 -39.48 6.68
C ILE A 323 43.29 -38.95 6.44
N ALA A 324 44.31 -39.69 6.87
CA ALA A 324 45.68 -39.44 6.46
C ALA A 324 45.81 -39.64 4.95
N GLY A 325 46.52 -38.73 4.27
CA GLY A 325 46.73 -38.80 2.83
C GLY A 325 47.42 -40.10 2.39
N SER A 326 47.64 -40.22 1.08
CA SER A 326 48.43 -41.34 0.56
C SER A 326 49.90 -41.22 0.99
N ASP A 327 50.69 -42.28 0.80
CA ASP A 327 52.13 -42.30 1.09
C ASP A 327 52.92 -41.23 0.30
N GLU A 328 52.37 -40.73 -0.81
CA GLU A 328 52.94 -39.61 -1.55
C GLU A 328 52.81 -38.26 -0.82
N SER A 329 51.87 -38.14 0.12
CA SER A 329 51.43 -36.85 0.66
C SER A 329 52.43 -36.21 1.62
N ASP A 330 53.31 -36.99 2.25
CA ASP A 330 54.40 -36.49 3.10
C ASP A 330 55.72 -36.28 2.32
N GLY A 331 55.77 -36.73 1.06
CA GLY A 331 56.94 -36.64 0.18
C GLY A 331 57.94 -37.81 0.30
N ASP A 332 57.64 -38.90 1.03
CA ASP A 332 58.50 -40.07 1.24
C ASP A 332 57.76 -41.41 1.05
N LEU A 333 57.80 -41.94 -0.18
CA LEU A 333 57.16 -43.20 -0.61
C LEU A 333 57.72 -44.50 0.03
N THR A 334 58.50 -44.40 1.11
CA THR A 334 59.21 -45.54 1.70
C THR A 334 58.83 -45.81 3.15
N ASN A 335 58.05 -44.93 3.77
CA ASN A 335 57.75 -44.99 5.19
C ASN A 335 56.29 -45.42 5.48
N GLY A 336 55.40 -45.40 4.48
CA GLY A 336 54.00 -45.81 4.62
C GLY A 336 53.14 -44.76 5.33
N LEU A 337 53.53 -43.49 5.36
CA LEU A 337 52.89 -42.43 6.12
C LEU A 337 52.23 -41.38 5.20
N GLY A 338 51.06 -40.91 5.61
CA GLY A 338 50.36 -39.79 4.99
C GLY A 338 50.23 -38.60 5.93
N VAL A 339 50.22 -37.38 5.39
CA VAL A 339 49.90 -36.17 6.15
C VAL A 339 48.40 -36.06 6.39
N TRP A 340 48.04 -35.51 7.53
CA TRP A 340 46.65 -35.21 7.89
C TRP A 340 46.54 -33.81 8.48
N GLU A 341 45.35 -33.23 8.38
CA GLU A 341 44.98 -31.96 9.00
C GLU A 341 43.57 -32.13 9.60
N ILE A 342 43.39 -31.75 10.86
CA ILE A 342 42.12 -31.80 11.59
C ILE A 342 41.90 -30.45 12.26
N THR A 343 40.82 -29.77 11.92
CA THR A 343 40.27 -28.66 12.72
C THR A 343 39.43 -29.25 13.85
N ALA A 344 39.74 -28.87 15.09
CA ALA A 344 38.94 -29.27 16.23
C ALA A 344 37.54 -28.63 16.17
N GLU A 345 36.53 -29.34 16.64
CA GLU A 345 35.23 -28.77 16.96
C GLU A 345 35.36 -27.62 17.98
N PRO A 346 34.44 -26.64 18.00
CA PRO A 346 34.50 -25.49 18.90
C PRO A 346 34.77 -25.87 20.36
N LEU A 347 35.85 -25.31 20.90
CA LEU A 347 36.28 -25.49 22.28
C LEU A 347 35.92 -24.27 23.11
N ASN A 348 35.68 -24.50 24.40
CA ASN A 348 35.54 -23.39 25.35
C ASN A 348 36.92 -22.96 25.85
N ASP A 349 37.01 -21.79 26.48
CA ASP A 349 38.22 -21.36 27.16
C ASP A 349 38.61 -22.34 28.27
N ASP A 350 39.73 -23.02 28.11
CA ASP A 350 40.31 -23.97 29.07
C ASP A 350 41.74 -24.38 28.65
N ASP A 351 42.42 -25.09 29.55
CA ASP A 351 43.66 -25.81 29.24
C ASP A 351 43.34 -27.20 28.66
N TYR A 352 43.78 -27.47 27.44
CA TYR A 352 43.59 -28.76 26.76
C TYR A 352 44.91 -29.50 26.58
N VAL A 353 44.84 -30.83 26.69
CA VAL A 353 45.87 -31.74 26.23
C VAL A 353 45.34 -32.50 25.02
N PHE A 354 45.93 -32.26 23.86
CA PHE A 354 45.57 -32.91 22.61
C PHE A 354 46.41 -34.16 22.35
N VAL A 355 45.75 -35.22 21.91
CA VAL A 355 46.38 -36.46 21.43
C VAL A 355 45.66 -36.97 20.18
N ALA A 356 46.38 -37.66 19.30
CA ALA A 356 45.82 -38.27 18.09
C ALA A 356 46.05 -39.79 18.08
N THR A 357 45.09 -40.55 17.56
CA THR A 357 45.22 -42.00 17.25
C THR A 357 44.85 -42.24 15.79
N ALA A 358 45.45 -43.24 15.16
CA ALA A 358 45.08 -43.69 13.82
C ALA A 358 44.40 -45.07 13.87
N GLU A 359 43.45 -45.30 12.97
CA GLU A 359 42.86 -46.61 12.69
C GLU A 359 43.14 -46.98 11.23
N ASP A 360 43.79 -48.11 10.99
CA ASP A 360 44.11 -48.59 9.64
C ASP A 360 42.85 -49.09 8.89
N LEU A 361 43.03 -49.61 7.67
CA LEU A 361 41.91 -50.10 6.86
C LEU A 361 41.20 -51.32 7.47
N ALA A 362 41.94 -52.18 8.19
CA ALA A 362 41.39 -53.36 8.84
C ALA A 362 40.67 -53.06 10.16
N GLY A 363 40.86 -51.86 10.71
CA GLY A 363 40.28 -51.44 11.99
C GLY A 363 41.23 -51.59 13.20
N ASN A 364 42.53 -51.78 12.98
CA ASN A 364 43.49 -51.75 14.09
C ASN A 364 43.77 -50.31 14.51
N VAL A 365 43.78 -50.06 15.82
CA VAL A 365 43.98 -48.71 16.40
C VAL A 365 45.39 -48.55 16.97
N SER A 366 46.07 -47.48 16.60
CA SER A 366 47.40 -47.12 17.09
C SER A 366 47.41 -46.77 18.59
N PRO A 367 48.58 -46.79 19.24
CA PRO A 367 48.79 -46.01 20.46
C PRO A 367 48.53 -44.51 20.22
N PRO A 368 48.14 -43.72 21.25
CA PRO A 368 48.05 -42.27 21.13
C PRO A 368 49.41 -41.60 20.81
N SER A 369 49.37 -40.46 20.16
CA SER A 369 50.50 -39.54 19.98
C SER A 369 51.07 -39.05 21.32
N GLU A 370 52.18 -38.31 21.26
CA GLU A 370 52.63 -37.50 22.40
C GLU A 370 51.58 -36.41 22.76
N ASP A 371 51.52 -36.04 24.04
CA ASP A 371 50.64 -34.99 24.56
C ASP A 371 51.04 -33.61 24.01
N LEU A 372 50.09 -32.89 23.40
CA LEU A 372 50.25 -31.51 22.94
C LEU A 372 49.41 -30.56 23.82
N PRO A 373 50.00 -29.85 24.80
CA PRO A 373 49.28 -28.88 25.61
C PRO A 373 48.98 -27.60 24.82
N LEU A 374 47.76 -27.08 24.97
CA LEU A 374 47.32 -25.82 24.38
C LEU A 374 46.25 -25.20 25.27
N THR A 375 46.44 -23.94 25.66
CA THR A 375 45.41 -23.15 26.33
C THR A 375 44.57 -22.46 25.27
N VAL A 376 43.26 -22.71 25.26
CA VAL A 376 42.32 -21.90 24.50
C VAL A 376 41.82 -20.80 25.45
N ALA A 377 42.06 -19.54 25.12
CA ALA A 377 41.64 -18.40 25.93
C ALA A 377 41.53 -17.12 25.08
N GLU A 378 40.50 -16.31 25.35
CA GLU A 378 40.41 -14.96 24.78
C GLU A 378 41.55 -14.05 25.29
N PHE A 379 42.28 -13.41 24.37
CA PHE A 379 43.37 -12.49 24.71
C PHE A 379 42.83 -11.06 24.92
N TYR A 380 43.06 -10.51 26.10
CA TYR A 380 42.81 -9.10 26.44
C TYR A 380 44.10 -8.40 26.90
N GLY A 381 44.34 -7.16 26.47
CA GLY A 381 45.52 -6.36 26.80
C GLY A 381 46.22 -5.69 25.61
N PHE A 382 47.47 -5.25 25.83
CA PHE A 382 48.28 -4.53 24.84
C PHE A 382 49.14 -5.47 23.99
N PHE A 383 49.08 -5.31 22.68
CA PHE A 383 49.90 -6.01 21.71
C PHE A 383 50.56 -5.01 20.74
N VAL A 384 51.88 -5.07 20.58
CA VAL A 384 52.59 -4.27 19.57
C VAL A 384 52.97 -5.20 18.43
N ASP A 385 52.42 -4.95 17.25
CA ASP A 385 52.74 -5.71 16.04
C ASP A 385 54.25 -5.58 15.74
N PRO A 386 55.02 -6.68 15.75
CA PRO A 386 56.46 -6.63 15.57
C PRO A 386 56.88 -6.27 14.14
N VAL A 387 55.98 -6.39 13.16
CA VAL A 387 56.20 -6.09 11.75
C VAL A 387 55.84 -4.64 11.45
N THR A 388 54.65 -4.20 11.86
CA THR A 388 54.14 -2.87 11.52
C THR A 388 54.48 -1.81 12.57
N GLY A 389 54.68 -2.21 13.83
CA GLY A 389 54.82 -1.30 14.96
C GLY A 389 53.49 -0.72 15.46
N ALA A 390 52.36 -1.14 14.90
CA ALA A 390 51.03 -0.73 15.35
C ALA A 390 50.74 -1.27 16.76
N LEU A 391 50.08 -0.46 17.59
CA LEU A 391 49.55 -0.90 18.86
C LEU A 391 48.12 -1.40 18.66
N ILE A 392 47.85 -2.61 19.13
CA ILE A 392 46.52 -3.21 19.21
C ILE A 392 46.18 -3.38 20.69
N VAL A 393 44.98 -2.97 21.07
CA VAL A 393 44.47 -3.05 22.44
C VAL A 393 43.19 -3.85 22.40
N HIS A 394 43.18 -4.98 23.09
CA HIS A 394 42.01 -5.84 23.24
C HIS A 394 41.38 -5.60 24.60
N GLY A 395 40.12 -5.19 24.61
CA GLY A 395 39.26 -5.08 25.78
C GLY A 395 38.89 -6.43 26.38
N GLU A 396 38.27 -6.40 27.56
CA GLU A 396 37.76 -7.58 28.24
C GLU A 396 36.34 -7.86 27.76
N ALA A 397 36.15 -8.99 27.07
CA ALA A 397 34.87 -9.29 26.41
C ALA A 397 33.68 -9.32 27.40
N GLY A 398 32.65 -8.52 27.09
CA GLY A 398 31.40 -8.44 27.84
C GLY A 398 31.40 -7.43 28.99
N GLU A 399 32.53 -6.76 29.25
CA GLU A 399 32.68 -5.75 30.30
C GLU A 399 32.74 -4.34 29.70
N ALA A 400 32.49 -3.31 30.52
CA ALA A 400 32.65 -1.92 30.07
C ALA A 400 34.13 -1.50 30.16
N ASP A 401 34.78 -1.33 29.01
CA ASP A 401 36.16 -0.91 28.88
C ASP A 401 36.32 0.60 28.66
N LEU A 402 37.27 1.19 29.37
CA LEU A 402 37.70 2.57 29.16
C LEU A 402 39.10 2.59 28.55
N PHE A 403 39.19 2.98 27.29
CA PHE A 403 40.43 3.27 26.60
C PHE A 403 40.70 4.77 26.61
N GLU A 404 41.91 5.19 26.98
CA GLU A 404 42.34 6.59 26.89
C GLU A 404 43.64 6.66 26.07
N VAL A 405 43.66 7.50 25.05
CA VAL A 405 44.86 7.79 24.25
C VAL A 405 45.20 9.27 24.33
N SER A 406 46.44 9.56 24.70
CA SER A 406 46.95 10.92 24.87
C SER A 406 48.41 11.04 24.46
N LEU A 407 48.92 12.27 24.37
CA LEU A 407 50.36 12.51 24.27
C LEU A 407 50.99 12.61 25.67
N ASP A 408 52.26 12.26 25.76
CA ASP A 408 53.06 12.56 26.95
C ASP A 408 53.31 14.08 27.10
N ALA A 409 53.84 14.50 28.24
CA ALA A 409 54.12 15.91 28.50
C ALA A 409 55.12 16.56 27.52
N ALA A 410 55.91 15.76 26.80
CA ALA A 410 56.86 16.24 25.80
C ALA A 410 56.29 16.23 24.37
N GLY A 411 55.14 15.59 24.12
CA GLY A 411 54.58 15.38 22.78
C GLY A 411 55.42 14.41 21.92
N THR A 412 56.21 13.55 22.56
CA THR A 412 57.12 12.59 21.89
C THR A 412 56.67 11.15 21.98
N MET A 413 55.82 10.84 22.95
CA MET A 413 55.25 9.51 23.16
C MET A 413 53.73 9.59 23.03
N VAL A 414 53.13 8.51 22.53
CA VAL A 414 51.71 8.22 22.68
C VAL A 414 51.53 7.36 23.91
N ASP A 415 50.75 7.85 24.86
CA ASP A 415 50.37 7.15 26.09
C ASP A 415 48.98 6.57 25.87
N VAL A 416 48.83 5.26 26.11
CA VAL A 416 47.56 4.55 26.02
C VAL A 416 47.28 3.85 27.34
N ASP A 417 46.15 4.18 27.94
CA ASP A 417 45.62 3.57 29.14
C ASP A 417 44.39 2.73 28.78
N TRP A 418 44.29 1.53 29.35
CA TRP A 418 43.12 0.68 29.27
C TRP A 418 42.68 0.33 30.68
N THR A 419 41.40 0.51 30.98
CA THR A 419 40.81 0.20 32.29
C THR A 419 39.56 -0.66 32.13
N SER A 420 39.57 -1.85 32.73
CA SER A 420 38.39 -2.74 32.84
C SER A 420 38.06 -3.04 34.31
N ALA A 421 36.85 -3.53 34.58
CA ALA A 421 36.42 -3.92 35.93
C ALA A 421 37.22 -5.13 36.48
N GLY A 422 37.61 -6.07 35.61
CA GLY A 422 38.36 -7.27 35.97
C GLY A 422 39.86 -7.03 36.12
N SER A 423 40.45 -6.19 35.26
CA SER A 423 41.90 -6.02 35.13
C SER A 423 42.47 -4.75 35.79
N GLY A 424 41.62 -3.78 36.14
CA GLY A 424 42.06 -2.45 36.58
C GLY A 424 42.73 -1.66 35.44
N THR A 425 43.45 -0.58 35.77
CA THR A 425 44.14 0.23 34.74
C THR A 425 45.52 -0.34 34.41
N VAL A 426 45.75 -0.58 33.12
CA VAL A 426 47.03 -0.95 32.53
C VAL A 426 47.43 0.12 31.52
N SER A 427 48.72 0.44 31.43
CA SER A 427 49.24 1.54 30.60
C SER A 427 50.40 1.08 29.72
N ILE A 428 50.51 1.64 28.51
CA ILE A 428 51.67 1.52 27.63
C ILE A 428 52.05 2.88 27.04
N SER A 429 53.35 3.14 26.92
CA SER A 429 53.88 4.36 26.27
C SER A 429 54.80 3.97 25.12
N LEU A 430 54.51 4.47 23.91
CA LEU A 430 55.28 4.18 22.70
C LEU A 430 55.78 5.45 22.02
N PRO A 431 56.93 5.43 21.32
CA PRO A 431 57.39 6.60 20.59
C PRO A 431 56.42 6.97 19.46
N LEU A 432 55.91 8.21 19.48
CA LEU A 432 54.94 8.69 18.49
C LEU A 432 55.49 8.58 17.05
N ALA A 433 56.79 8.82 16.88
CA ALA A 433 57.46 8.80 15.56
C ALA A 433 57.56 7.40 14.92
N THR A 434 57.39 6.32 15.69
CA THR A 434 57.50 4.95 15.20
C THR A 434 56.22 4.14 15.35
N THR A 435 55.17 4.73 15.90
CA THR A 435 53.87 4.08 16.09
C THR A 435 52.94 4.53 14.96
N PRO A 436 52.63 3.67 13.97
CA PRO A 436 51.83 4.09 12.83
C PRO A 436 50.34 4.24 13.18
N SER A 437 49.80 3.35 14.03
CA SER A 437 48.40 3.37 14.46
C SER A 437 48.22 2.82 15.87
N VAL A 438 47.07 3.13 16.46
CA VAL A 438 46.54 2.47 17.66
C VAL A 438 45.15 1.96 17.32
N THR A 439 44.89 0.67 17.55
CA THR A 439 43.61 0.01 17.30
C THR A 439 43.06 -0.54 18.62
N PHE A 440 41.81 -0.25 18.89
CA PHE A 440 41.10 -0.66 20.10
C PHE A 440 39.94 -1.57 19.72
N TYR A 441 39.83 -2.73 20.37
CA TYR A 441 38.71 -3.66 20.26
C TYR A 441 38.00 -3.70 21.62
N GLY A 442 36.77 -3.18 21.70
CA GLY A 442 35.95 -3.21 22.91
C GLY A 442 35.34 -4.59 23.17
N TYR A 443 34.84 -5.24 22.11
CA TYR A 443 34.11 -6.52 22.14
C TYR A 443 32.66 -6.35 22.65
N GLY A 444 32.13 -7.24 23.48
CA GLY A 444 30.82 -6.98 24.09
C GLY A 444 30.99 -6.00 25.26
N GLY A 445 29.99 -5.20 25.59
CA GLY A 445 30.09 -4.25 26.71
C GLY A 445 29.71 -2.83 26.31
N ASP A 446 29.61 -1.92 27.29
CA ASP A 446 29.39 -0.48 27.03
C ASP A 446 30.75 0.23 27.07
N ASP A 447 31.46 0.29 25.95
CA ASP A 447 32.86 0.69 25.90
C ASP A 447 33.04 2.18 25.61
N THR A 448 34.16 2.75 26.05
CA THR A 448 34.46 4.17 25.82
C THR A 448 35.90 4.37 25.38
N LEU A 449 36.10 5.00 24.22
CA LEU A 449 37.39 5.55 23.81
C LEU A 449 37.44 7.06 24.10
N VAL A 450 38.39 7.47 24.94
CA VAL A 450 38.75 8.87 25.19
C VAL A 450 40.00 9.22 24.37
N VAL A 451 39.89 10.22 23.52
CA VAL A 451 41.03 10.83 22.83
C VAL A 451 41.31 12.17 23.49
N ASP A 452 42.36 12.23 24.32
CA ASP A 452 42.72 13.43 25.07
C ASP A 452 43.74 14.30 24.32
N ASN A 453 43.23 15.41 23.78
CA ASN A 453 44.01 16.42 23.07
C ASN A 453 44.53 17.54 24.00
N SER A 454 44.53 17.38 25.33
CA SER A 454 45.03 18.39 26.28
C SER A 454 46.53 18.70 26.14
N ARG A 455 47.29 17.83 25.46
CA ARG A 455 48.74 18.00 25.21
C ARG A 455 49.08 18.09 23.72
N GLY A 456 48.09 18.35 22.88
CA GLY A 456 48.21 18.38 21.43
C GLY A 456 47.48 17.21 20.77
N LEU A 457 47.32 17.29 19.44
CA LEU A 457 46.70 16.23 18.65
C LEU A 457 47.58 14.97 18.62
N VAL A 458 46.97 13.80 18.83
CA VAL A 458 47.65 12.49 18.66
C VAL A 458 47.75 12.17 17.16
N THR A 459 48.83 12.62 16.52
CA THR A 459 49.04 12.51 15.06
C THR A 459 49.81 11.24 14.69
N LEU A 460 49.12 10.12 14.60
CA LEU A 460 49.66 8.83 14.11
C LEU A 460 49.56 8.78 12.57
N SER A 461 50.52 8.14 11.89
CA SER A 461 50.55 8.15 10.40
C SER A 461 49.35 7.48 9.76
N ASP A 462 48.84 6.44 10.41
CA ASP A 462 47.76 5.58 9.94
C ASP A 462 46.48 5.75 10.80
N GLY A 463 46.54 6.54 11.87
CA GLY A 463 45.39 6.97 12.67
C GLY A 463 45.08 6.11 13.90
N ILE A 464 43.94 6.42 14.52
CA ILE A 464 43.37 5.70 15.66
C ILE A 464 42.13 4.95 15.18
N TYR A 465 41.96 3.69 15.59
CA TYR A 465 40.84 2.83 15.23
C TYR A 465 40.12 2.34 16.48
N PHE A 466 38.79 2.40 16.50
CA PHE A 466 37.96 1.88 17.60
C PHE A 466 36.86 0.97 17.08
N HIS A 467 36.84 -0.26 17.56
CA HIS A 467 35.84 -1.26 17.27
C HIS A 467 35.06 -1.55 18.55
N GLY A 468 33.95 -0.84 18.80
CA GLY A 468 33.15 -1.00 20.01
C GLY A 468 32.50 -2.39 20.05
N ALA A 469 31.83 -2.76 18.95
CA ALA A 469 31.12 -4.02 18.74
C ALA A 469 29.72 -4.06 19.41
N ALA A 470 29.48 -4.82 20.47
CA ALA A 470 28.12 -5.05 20.96
C ALA A 470 27.87 -4.44 22.35
N GLY A 471 27.15 -3.31 22.39
CA GLY A 471 26.65 -2.67 23.60
C GLY A 471 26.40 -1.19 23.33
N PHE A 472 26.55 -0.30 24.31
CA PHE A 472 26.49 1.15 24.10
C PHE A 472 27.89 1.76 24.18
N ASP A 473 28.50 1.95 23.03
CA ASP A 473 29.89 2.34 22.83
C ASP A 473 30.02 3.82 22.49
N VAL A 474 31.01 4.50 23.07
CA VAL A 474 31.15 5.97 22.98
C VAL A 474 32.58 6.41 22.64
N ILE A 475 32.72 7.37 21.71
CA ILE A 475 33.97 8.11 21.53
C ILE A 475 33.84 9.48 22.19
N ARG A 476 34.86 9.87 22.97
CA ARG A 476 34.96 11.17 23.63
C ARG A 476 36.25 11.86 23.22
N LEU A 477 36.15 12.90 22.39
CA LEU A 477 37.27 13.77 22.06
C LEU A 477 37.27 14.95 23.03
N VAL A 478 38.34 15.06 23.82
CA VAL A 478 38.46 16.04 24.90
C VAL A 478 39.78 16.80 24.81
N GLY A 479 39.93 17.84 25.63
CA GLY A 479 41.14 18.66 25.70
C GLY A 479 40.95 20.09 25.18
N ASP A 480 41.90 20.95 25.53
CA ASP A 480 41.86 22.41 25.29
C ASP A 480 42.77 22.88 24.15
N THR A 481 43.39 21.95 23.40
CA THR A 481 44.11 22.28 22.17
C THR A 481 43.12 22.78 21.12
N ALA A 482 43.20 24.07 20.78
CA ALA A 482 42.38 24.66 19.72
C ALA A 482 42.80 24.13 18.35
N ILE A 483 41.82 23.71 17.55
CA ILE A 483 42.01 23.17 16.21
C ILE A 483 41.35 24.05 15.14
N ASP A 484 41.83 23.94 13.90
CA ASP A 484 41.27 24.69 12.76
C ASP A 484 39.92 24.10 12.35
N THR A 485 39.86 22.78 12.14
CA THR A 485 38.65 22.08 11.70
C THR A 485 38.46 20.75 12.41
N SER A 486 37.20 20.42 12.69
CA SER A 486 36.73 19.08 13.04
C SER A 486 35.81 18.61 11.91
N ILE A 487 36.05 17.42 11.36
CA ILE A 487 35.26 16.87 10.27
C ILE A 487 34.78 15.48 10.69
N TYR A 488 33.48 15.32 10.85
CA TYR A 488 32.81 14.03 10.99
C TYR A 488 32.24 13.60 9.64
N GLY A 489 32.48 12.35 9.25
CA GLY A 489 31.86 11.72 8.11
C GLY A 489 31.39 10.32 8.48
N VAL A 490 30.17 10.00 8.08
CA VAL A 490 29.63 8.66 8.26
C VAL A 490 30.36 7.63 7.40
N GLY A 491 30.38 6.41 7.89
CA GLY A 491 31.01 5.27 7.27
C GLY A 491 30.06 4.52 6.33
N PRO A 492 30.48 3.35 5.84
CA PRO A 492 29.66 2.54 4.93
C PRO A 492 28.47 1.84 5.61
N THR A 493 28.39 1.86 6.94
CA THR A 493 27.37 1.17 7.77
C THR A 493 26.93 2.08 8.91
N VAL A 494 25.75 1.81 9.49
CA VAL A 494 25.04 2.64 10.49
C VAL A 494 25.71 2.80 11.86
N ASP A 495 26.83 2.12 12.12
CA ASP A 495 27.60 2.26 13.36
C ASP A 495 29.09 2.51 13.06
N ALA A 496 29.43 2.97 11.86
CA ALA A 496 30.80 3.20 11.43
C ALA A 496 30.97 4.62 10.92
N GLY A 497 32.15 5.19 11.14
CA GLY A 497 32.45 6.53 10.68
C GLY A 497 33.87 6.96 10.96
N ARG A 498 34.12 8.24 10.72
CA ARG A 498 35.43 8.86 10.91
C ARG A 498 35.28 10.29 11.39
N ILE A 499 36.04 10.64 12.43
CA ILE A 499 36.25 12.02 12.84
C ILE A 499 37.72 12.42 12.62
N THR A 500 37.92 13.61 12.07
CA THR A 500 39.23 14.15 11.73
C THR A 500 39.40 15.52 12.35
N HIS A 501 40.45 15.70 13.15
CA HIS A 501 40.85 16.98 13.74
C HIS A 501 42.12 17.48 13.05
N GLN A 502 42.13 18.75 12.63
CA GLN A 502 43.28 19.34 11.93
C GLN A 502 43.72 20.65 12.58
N THR A 503 45.03 20.83 12.77
CA THR A 503 45.66 22.10 13.19
C THR A 503 46.94 22.34 12.38
N GLY A 504 46.92 23.28 11.45
CA GLY A 504 47.98 23.45 10.46
C GLY A 504 48.24 22.15 9.68
N GLU A 505 49.47 21.62 9.78
CA GLU A 505 49.87 20.35 9.16
C GLU A 505 49.60 19.11 10.05
N SER A 506 49.17 19.32 11.31
CA SER A 506 48.89 18.22 12.25
C SER A 506 47.50 17.66 11.97
N LEU A 507 47.41 16.35 11.76
CA LEU A 507 46.17 15.64 11.43
C LEU A 507 45.98 14.46 12.41
N GLN A 508 44.90 14.49 13.17
CA GLN A 508 44.44 13.37 13.98
C GLN A 508 43.22 12.76 13.30
N VAL A 509 43.23 11.45 13.13
CA VAL A 509 42.14 10.70 12.50
C VAL A 509 41.72 9.60 13.45
N VAL A 510 40.43 9.57 13.79
CA VAL A 510 39.81 8.50 14.55
C VAL A 510 38.75 7.85 13.66
N THR A 511 38.93 6.58 13.33
CA THR A 511 38.00 5.77 12.55
C THR A 511 37.35 4.75 13.47
N PHE A 512 36.07 4.46 13.29
CA PHE A 512 35.37 3.58 14.22
C PHE A 512 34.30 2.73 13.57
N THR A 513 33.91 1.65 14.27
CA THR A 513 32.82 0.74 13.93
C THR A 513 32.15 0.23 15.22
N GLY A 514 30.83 -0.01 15.20
CA GLY A 514 30.06 -0.39 16.39
C GLY A 514 30.09 0.74 17.41
N LEU A 515 29.50 1.88 17.10
CA LEU A 515 29.47 3.07 17.94
C LEU A 515 28.09 3.71 17.92
N GLU A 516 27.58 4.17 19.06
CA GLU A 516 26.29 4.87 19.12
C GLU A 516 26.44 6.41 19.10
N PRO A 517 27.29 7.04 19.95
CA PRO A 517 27.63 8.46 19.76
C PRO A 517 29.14 8.82 19.72
N VAL A 518 29.43 9.88 18.96
CA VAL A 518 30.68 10.65 19.01
C VAL A 518 30.45 11.95 19.79
N ILE A 519 31.18 12.14 20.88
CA ILE A 519 31.17 13.35 21.71
C ILE A 519 32.45 14.14 21.45
N ASP A 520 32.35 15.28 20.75
CA ASP A 520 33.48 16.14 20.40
C ASP A 520 33.43 17.48 21.17
N ALA A 521 34.19 17.57 22.26
CA ALA A 521 34.30 18.75 23.10
C ALA A 521 35.53 19.63 22.79
N VAL A 522 36.32 19.30 21.77
CA VAL A 522 37.58 19.99 21.44
C VAL A 522 37.28 21.36 20.80
N GLN A 523 38.00 22.41 21.19
CA GLN A 523 37.74 23.73 20.63
C GLN A 523 38.10 23.78 19.13
N ALA A 524 37.15 24.13 18.25
CA ALA A 524 37.39 24.24 16.80
C ALA A 524 36.73 25.48 16.18
N ALA A 525 37.33 26.03 15.11
CA ALA A 525 36.69 27.11 14.35
C ALA A 525 35.45 26.63 13.57
N LEU A 526 35.49 25.40 13.07
CA LEU A 526 34.40 24.78 12.30
C LEU A 526 34.28 23.29 12.63
N LEU A 527 33.05 22.83 12.88
CA LEU A 527 32.67 21.43 12.77
C LEU A 527 31.96 21.22 11.43
N THR A 528 32.42 20.27 10.62
CA THR A 528 31.75 19.82 9.41
C THR A 528 31.20 18.41 9.62
N VAL A 529 29.91 18.21 9.37
CA VAL A 529 29.24 16.90 9.38
C VAL A 529 28.87 16.55 7.94
N ASN A 530 29.42 15.46 7.41
CA ASN A 530 29.11 14.98 6.07
C ASN A 530 28.23 13.74 6.13
N ALA A 531 27.11 13.78 5.40
CA ALA A 531 26.20 12.66 5.23
C ALA A 531 26.63 11.73 4.06
N THR A 532 25.67 11.06 3.42
CA THR A 532 25.88 10.12 2.30
C THR A 532 25.36 10.69 0.98
N ASN A 533 25.47 9.97 -0.14
CA ASN A 533 24.78 10.37 -1.38
C ASN A 533 23.38 9.73 -1.52
N ALA A 534 22.75 9.35 -0.41
CA ALA A 534 21.40 8.78 -0.35
C ALA A 534 20.46 9.77 0.34
N ASP A 535 19.15 9.61 0.12
CA ASP A 535 18.11 10.41 0.79
C ASP A 535 18.27 10.32 2.32
N ASN A 536 18.72 11.40 2.95
CA ASN A 536 19.10 11.47 4.35
C ASN A 536 18.10 12.28 5.18
N ALA A 537 17.73 11.78 6.36
CA ALA A 537 16.99 12.49 7.39
C ALA A 537 17.96 12.99 8.48
N ILE A 538 18.21 14.30 8.48
CA ILE A 538 19.15 14.96 9.39
C ILE A 538 18.37 15.76 10.43
N ALA A 539 18.77 15.71 11.70
CA ALA A 539 18.23 16.62 12.71
C ALA A 539 19.33 17.33 13.50
N ILE A 540 19.21 18.64 13.67
CA ILE A 540 20.14 19.51 14.39
C ILE A 540 19.41 20.11 15.59
N SER A 541 19.91 19.90 16.81
CA SER A 541 19.23 20.33 18.04
C SER A 541 20.20 20.49 19.23
N ASP A 542 19.69 20.83 20.42
CA ASP A 542 20.45 20.72 21.67
C ASP A 542 20.67 19.23 22.03
N SER A 543 21.84 18.91 22.55
CA SER A 543 22.08 17.64 23.25
C SER A 543 21.35 17.61 24.60
N LEU A 544 21.13 16.41 25.14
CA LEU A 544 20.73 16.22 26.53
C LEU A 544 21.83 16.67 27.51
N THR A 545 23.08 16.70 27.04
CA THR A 545 24.23 17.24 27.75
C THR A 545 24.19 18.78 27.69
N PRO A 546 24.04 19.49 28.83
CA PRO A 546 23.91 20.94 28.82
C PRO A 546 25.11 21.64 28.17
N GLY A 547 24.84 22.52 27.21
CA GLY A 547 25.86 23.29 26.50
C GLY A 547 26.46 22.59 25.26
N PHE A 548 25.95 21.41 24.90
CA PHE A 548 26.33 20.70 23.68
C PHE A 548 25.24 20.82 22.63
N GLY A 549 25.65 21.03 21.38
CA GLY A 549 24.80 20.82 20.20
C GLY A 549 24.81 19.36 19.78
N ARG A 550 23.83 18.97 18.96
CA ARG A 550 23.58 17.59 18.55
C ARG A 550 23.20 17.52 17.07
N VAL A 551 23.79 16.59 16.32
CA VAL A 551 23.40 16.25 14.93
C VAL A 551 23.14 14.75 14.83
N THR A 552 21.93 14.36 14.40
CA THR A 552 21.59 12.98 14.00
C THR A 552 21.54 12.86 12.49
N LEU A 553 21.92 11.70 11.96
CA LEU A 553 21.77 11.34 10.55
C LEU A 553 21.12 9.96 10.45
N ASP A 554 19.89 9.87 9.96
CA ASP A 554 19.15 8.61 9.80
C ASP A 554 19.24 7.68 11.03
N GLY A 555 19.85 6.52 10.86
CA GLY A 555 20.25 5.58 11.91
C GLY A 555 21.76 5.50 12.10
N PHE A 556 22.55 6.40 11.49
CA PHE A 556 23.99 6.51 11.75
C PHE A 556 24.27 7.12 13.13
N GLU A 557 25.53 7.04 13.53
CA GLU A 557 25.99 7.50 14.83
C GLU A 557 25.69 8.97 15.08
N LEU A 558 25.36 9.24 16.33
CA LEU A 558 25.04 10.58 16.76
C LEU A 558 26.30 11.41 17.00
N VAL A 559 26.31 12.67 16.56
CA VAL A 559 27.38 13.62 16.92
C VAL A 559 26.87 14.62 17.97
N GLU A 560 27.48 14.61 19.15
CA GLU A 560 27.36 15.67 20.15
C GLU A 560 28.60 16.55 20.15
N PHE A 561 28.44 17.86 20.14
CA PHE A 561 29.57 18.79 20.01
C PHE A 561 29.49 19.97 20.96
N ALA A 562 30.65 20.45 21.42
CA ALA A 562 30.79 21.70 22.17
C ALA A 562 32.02 22.48 21.70
N ALA A 563 32.12 23.74 22.14
CA ALA A 563 33.27 24.61 21.86
C ALA A 563 33.61 24.81 20.36
N LYS A 564 32.60 24.72 19.48
CA LYS A 564 32.72 25.03 18.06
C LYS A 564 32.35 26.50 17.81
N ALA A 565 33.01 27.19 16.88
CA ALA A 565 32.60 28.56 16.51
C ALA A 565 31.54 28.59 15.40
N ALA A 566 31.45 27.54 14.59
CA ALA A 566 30.44 27.34 13.56
C ALA A 566 30.20 25.84 13.29
N LEU A 567 29.04 25.52 12.74
CA LEU A 567 28.65 24.18 12.27
C LEU A 567 28.37 24.25 10.77
N GLN A 568 28.86 23.28 10.01
CA GLN A 568 28.49 23.03 8.63
C GLN A 568 27.97 21.60 8.50
N VAL A 569 26.80 21.44 7.91
CA VAL A 569 26.20 20.14 7.61
C VAL A 569 26.06 20.02 6.10
N ASN A 570 26.71 19.01 5.52
CA ASN A 570 26.65 18.71 4.10
C ASN A 570 25.85 17.42 3.90
N SER A 571 24.65 17.51 3.31
CA SER A 571 23.84 16.31 3.02
C SER A 571 24.25 15.61 1.71
N LEU A 572 25.03 16.29 0.86
CA LEU A 572 25.66 15.80 -0.37
C LEU A 572 24.71 15.55 -1.54
N GLY A 573 23.91 14.50 -1.55
CA GLY A 573 23.02 14.24 -2.68
C GLY A 573 22.05 13.11 -2.37
N GLY A 574 20.98 13.02 -3.15
CA GLY A 574 19.76 12.35 -2.67
C GLY A 574 18.73 13.42 -2.30
N ASN A 575 17.49 13.03 -2.03
CA ASN A 575 16.44 13.96 -1.56
C ASN A 575 16.44 14.00 -0.04
N ASP A 576 17.09 15.01 0.51
CA ASP A 576 17.38 15.10 1.93
C ASP A 576 16.32 15.90 2.69
N THR A 577 16.07 15.52 3.94
CA THR A 577 15.23 16.29 4.86
C THR A 577 16.05 16.68 6.09
N ILE A 578 16.23 17.98 6.30
CA ILE A 578 17.04 18.52 7.40
C ILE A 578 16.15 19.30 8.36
N ASP A 579 15.91 18.75 9.55
CA ASP A 579 15.20 19.39 10.65
C ASP A 579 16.17 20.16 11.55
N VAL A 580 15.98 21.47 11.69
CA VAL A 580 16.81 22.34 12.51
C VAL A 580 15.96 22.92 13.62
N ARG A 581 16.33 22.66 14.87
CA ARG A 581 15.72 23.29 16.03
C ARG A 581 16.58 24.44 16.50
N ALA A 582 16.05 25.67 16.42
CA ALA A 582 16.75 26.83 16.93
C ALA A 582 16.87 26.75 18.45
N THR A 583 18.09 26.76 18.95
CA THR A 583 18.40 26.52 20.37
C THR A 583 19.57 27.37 20.83
N SER A 584 19.79 27.43 22.16
CA SER A 584 20.84 28.27 22.75
C SER A 584 22.26 27.73 22.58
N SER A 585 22.43 26.42 22.33
CA SER A 585 23.75 25.83 22.06
C SER A 585 24.14 25.90 20.58
N LEU A 586 23.19 26.20 19.69
CA LEU A 586 23.46 26.28 18.26
C LEU A 586 24.35 27.47 17.93
N VAL A 587 25.49 27.15 17.34
CA VAL A 587 26.43 28.10 16.74
C VAL A 587 25.92 28.51 15.35
N PRO A 588 26.48 29.54 14.69
CA PRO A 588 26.18 29.82 13.29
C PRO A 588 26.28 28.54 12.47
N THR A 589 25.18 28.18 11.80
CA THR A 589 25.02 26.88 11.16
C THR A 589 24.82 27.08 9.66
N THR A 590 25.62 26.40 8.85
CA THR A 590 25.47 26.34 7.39
C THR A 590 24.98 24.97 7.00
N ILE A 591 23.92 24.91 6.20
CA ILE A 591 23.36 23.69 5.62
C ILE A 591 23.59 23.75 4.12
N ASP A 592 24.33 22.78 3.60
CA ASP A 592 24.60 22.60 2.19
C ASP A 592 23.96 21.28 1.75
N ALA A 593 22.87 21.37 0.98
CA ALA A 593 22.17 20.18 0.54
C ALA A 593 22.76 19.54 -0.74
N GLY A 594 23.82 20.15 -1.30
CA GLY A 594 24.57 19.55 -2.40
C GLY A 594 24.06 19.92 -3.79
N ALA A 595 23.87 18.97 -4.70
CA ALA A 595 23.56 19.32 -6.10
C ALA A 595 22.05 19.62 -6.29
N PRO A 596 21.65 20.74 -6.94
CA PRO A 596 20.26 21.23 -7.00
C PRO A 596 19.34 20.45 -7.96
N THR A 597 19.63 19.16 -8.18
CA THR A 597 18.82 18.23 -8.99
C THR A 597 17.97 17.31 -8.14
N ALA A 598 18.19 17.28 -6.82
CA ALA A 598 17.37 16.57 -5.86
C ALA A 598 16.23 17.48 -5.35
N SER A 599 15.33 16.94 -4.52
CA SER A 599 14.22 17.68 -3.91
C SER A 599 14.48 17.88 -2.41
N ASP A 600 15.52 18.63 -2.08
CA ASP A 600 15.98 18.79 -0.71
C ASP A 600 15.07 19.74 0.09
N ARG A 601 14.84 19.39 1.36
CA ARG A 601 13.94 20.11 2.26
C ARG A 601 14.61 20.45 3.58
N VAL A 602 14.68 21.74 3.91
CA VAL A 602 15.06 22.21 5.25
C VAL A 602 13.83 22.64 6.03
N ILE A 603 13.69 22.16 7.26
CA ILE A 603 12.64 22.55 8.20
C ILE A 603 13.32 23.31 9.35
N VAL A 604 13.02 24.59 9.51
CA VAL A 604 13.50 25.39 10.65
C VAL A 604 12.38 25.51 11.68
N ASN A 605 12.60 24.90 12.83
CA ASN A 605 11.68 24.92 13.95
C ASN A 605 11.99 26.09 14.89
N GLY A 606 10.94 26.83 15.26
CA GLY A 606 10.92 27.74 16.39
C GLY A 606 10.85 26.99 17.72
N THR A 607 10.25 27.63 18.70
CA THR A 607 10.05 27.15 20.06
C THR A 607 8.56 27.16 20.40
N ALA A 608 8.17 26.57 21.52
CA ALA A 608 6.77 26.65 21.95
C ALA A 608 6.34 28.07 22.41
N ALA A 609 7.27 29.02 22.50
CA ALA A 609 7.03 30.41 22.85
C ALA A 609 6.99 31.29 21.59
N ALA A 610 6.45 32.50 21.68
CA ALA A 610 6.42 33.42 20.55
C ALA A 610 7.82 33.76 20.04
N ASP A 611 8.11 33.39 18.80
CA ASP A 611 9.36 33.63 18.11
C ASP A 611 9.25 34.73 17.06
N ALA A 612 10.36 35.45 16.87
CA ALA A 612 10.52 36.37 15.74
C ALA A 612 11.42 35.68 14.70
N ILE A 613 10.83 35.10 13.67
CA ILE A 613 11.52 34.33 12.64
C ILE A 613 11.68 35.21 11.41
N ALA A 614 12.91 35.45 10.96
CA ALA A 614 13.19 36.21 9.74
C ALA A 614 13.85 35.31 8.69
N VAL A 615 13.21 35.18 7.53
CA VAL A 615 13.71 34.47 6.36
C VAL A 615 14.11 35.48 5.31
N THR A 616 15.34 35.40 4.83
CA THR A 616 15.85 36.25 3.74
C THR A 616 16.34 35.34 2.62
N PRO A 617 15.54 35.09 1.57
CA PRO A 617 15.97 34.33 0.40
C PRO A 617 17.12 35.06 -0.31
N THR A 618 18.21 34.35 -0.61
CA THR A 618 19.42 34.93 -1.22
C THR A 618 19.64 34.45 -2.66
N GLY A 619 18.92 33.41 -3.09
CA GLY A 619 18.98 32.81 -4.42
C GLY A 619 17.79 31.88 -4.66
N ALA A 620 17.80 31.17 -5.79
CA ALA A 620 16.76 30.18 -6.12
C ALA A 620 16.72 29.00 -5.16
N ASP A 621 17.86 28.68 -4.58
CA ASP A 621 18.17 27.50 -3.77
C ASP A 621 18.89 27.87 -2.45
N SER A 622 18.81 29.14 -2.03
CA SER A 622 19.53 29.61 -0.84
C SER A 622 18.77 30.67 -0.07
N ALA A 623 18.94 30.65 1.25
CA ALA A 623 18.34 31.62 2.16
C ALA A 623 19.16 31.73 3.45
N THR A 624 18.89 32.79 4.21
CA THR A 624 19.29 32.90 5.62
C THR A 624 18.05 32.95 6.50
N VAL A 625 18.06 32.19 7.59
CA VAL A 625 16.96 32.12 8.56
C VAL A 625 17.49 32.51 9.93
N GLN A 626 16.80 33.43 10.58
CA GLN A 626 17.13 33.95 11.91
C GLN A 626 15.92 33.73 12.82
N VAL A 627 16.07 32.96 13.89
CA VAL A 627 14.99 32.73 14.87
C VAL A 627 15.35 33.49 16.15
N GLY A 628 14.58 34.52 16.49
CA GLY A 628 14.79 35.35 17.67
C GLY A 628 16.24 35.83 17.82
N ALA A 629 16.85 35.56 18.97
CA ALA A 629 18.23 35.89 19.28
C ALA A 629 19.23 34.73 19.09
N PHE A 630 18.79 33.61 18.47
CA PHE A 630 19.66 32.46 18.21
C PHE A 630 20.68 32.76 17.10
N SER A 631 21.65 31.89 16.91
CA SER A 631 22.61 32.06 15.81
C SER A 631 21.92 31.90 14.44
N PRO A 632 22.35 32.64 13.40
CA PRO A 632 21.74 32.54 12.08
C PRO A 632 22.01 31.18 11.43
N ILE A 633 21.03 30.70 10.67
CA ILE A 633 21.09 29.50 9.84
C ILE A 633 21.24 29.94 8.38
N THR A 634 22.31 29.52 7.73
CA THR A 634 22.56 29.75 6.30
C THR A 634 22.23 28.47 5.54
N ILE A 635 21.46 28.60 4.46
CA ILE A 635 20.98 27.48 3.66
C ILE A 635 21.45 27.70 2.23
N VAL A 636 22.06 26.68 1.62
CA VAL A 636 22.49 26.69 0.22
C VAL A 636 22.15 25.35 -0.45
N HIS A 637 21.86 25.43 -1.75
CA HIS A 637 21.47 24.31 -2.62
C HIS A 637 20.23 23.52 -2.15
N VAL A 638 19.20 24.19 -1.65
CA VAL A 638 17.94 23.57 -1.16
C VAL A 638 16.75 24.00 -2.00
N GLU A 639 15.86 23.07 -2.37
CA GLU A 639 14.66 23.36 -3.18
C GLU A 639 13.45 23.77 -2.35
N SER A 640 13.36 23.33 -1.09
CA SER A 640 12.23 23.58 -0.20
C SER A 640 12.65 24.05 1.19
N LEU A 641 12.22 25.24 1.60
CA LEU A 641 12.36 25.72 2.97
C LEU A 641 10.99 25.75 3.66
N ALA A 642 10.89 25.11 4.82
CA ALA A 642 9.72 25.14 5.68
C ALA A 642 10.06 25.75 7.05
N ILE A 643 9.18 26.62 7.54
CA ILE A 643 9.25 27.20 8.87
C ILE A 643 8.16 26.57 9.73
N ASN A 644 8.53 25.99 10.86
CA ASN A 644 7.59 25.39 11.80
C ASN A 644 7.63 26.17 13.11
N GLY A 645 6.59 26.95 13.39
CA GLY A 645 6.54 27.81 14.57
C GLY A 645 6.47 27.04 15.90
N LEU A 646 5.86 25.85 15.90
CA LEU A 646 5.54 25.05 17.11
C LEU A 646 4.52 25.72 18.06
N GLY A 647 3.77 26.72 17.61
CA GLY A 647 2.71 27.39 18.37
C GLY A 647 3.08 28.83 18.73
N GLY A 648 3.02 29.19 20.02
CA GLY A 648 3.64 30.44 20.51
C GLY A 648 2.98 31.79 20.17
N GLY A 649 2.44 31.97 18.96
CA GLY A 649 2.07 33.29 18.42
C GLY A 649 3.26 33.96 17.72
N ASP A 650 3.84 33.27 16.75
CA ASP A 650 5.08 33.62 16.09
C ASP A 650 4.91 34.70 15.01
N ARG A 651 5.95 35.50 14.83
CA ARG A 651 6.05 36.49 13.75
C ARG A 651 7.06 35.98 12.72
N LEU A 652 6.56 35.56 11.55
CA LEU A 652 7.39 35.21 10.39
C LEU A 652 7.58 36.42 9.49
N THR A 653 8.79 36.95 9.40
CA THR A 653 9.19 37.99 8.44
C THR A 653 9.90 37.37 7.25
N VAL A 654 9.39 37.60 6.04
CA VAL A 654 10.09 37.29 4.78
C VAL A 654 10.64 38.60 4.20
N ASN A 655 11.96 38.74 4.23
CA ASN A 655 12.67 39.89 3.68
C ASN A 655 12.97 39.64 2.20
N LEU A 656 12.38 40.45 1.33
CA LEU A 656 12.70 40.46 -0.08
C LEU A 656 14.03 41.20 -0.29
N PRO A 657 14.74 40.92 -1.39
CA PRO A 657 15.92 41.70 -1.76
C PRO A 657 15.63 43.21 -1.86
N ALA A 658 16.67 44.04 -1.85
CA ALA A 658 16.51 45.48 -2.09
C ALA A 658 16.48 45.83 -3.59
N THR A 659 15.88 44.96 -4.42
CA THR A 659 15.87 45.12 -5.88
C THR A 659 14.56 45.77 -6.32
N ALA A 660 14.61 46.69 -7.27
CA ALA A 660 13.41 47.37 -7.74
C ALA A 660 12.47 46.40 -8.48
N GLY A 661 11.17 46.47 -8.16
CA GLY A 661 10.11 45.68 -8.77
C GLY A 661 10.03 44.22 -8.29
N ASP A 662 10.46 43.94 -7.07
CA ASP A 662 10.33 42.63 -6.44
C ASP A 662 8.84 42.26 -6.25
N ARG A 663 8.52 40.96 -6.31
CA ARG A 663 7.15 40.47 -6.11
C ARG A 663 7.10 39.40 -5.03
N ALA A 664 6.19 39.56 -4.08
CA ALA A 664 5.81 38.51 -3.14
C ALA A 664 4.50 37.88 -3.58
N ILE A 665 4.40 36.56 -3.51
CA ILE A 665 3.16 35.81 -3.70
C ILE A 665 2.88 35.08 -2.39
N TYR A 666 1.78 35.41 -1.75
CA TYR A 666 1.30 34.76 -0.54
C TYR A 666 0.12 33.86 -0.90
N GLU A 667 0.21 32.59 -0.51
CA GLU A 667 -0.86 31.60 -0.66
C GLU A 667 -1.15 30.99 0.72
N PRO A 668 -2.37 31.14 1.26
CA PRO A 668 -2.74 30.51 2.52
C PRO A 668 -2.82 28.99 2.36
N GLY A 669 -2.46 28.28 3.43
CA GLY A 669 -2.50 26.82 3.48
C GLY A 669 -3.88 26.27 3.82
N SER A 670 -3.92 24.97 4.09
CA SER A 670 -5.16 24.30 4.51
C SER A 670 -5.54 24.62 5.97
N GLY A 671 -4.51 24.76 6.83
CA GLY A 671 -4.60 25.20 8.21
C GLY A 671 -4.65 26.72 8.35
N VAL A 672 -5.13 27.20 9.50
CA VAL A 672 -5.30 28.63 9.80
C VAL A 672 -3.98 29.40 9.93
N ASP A 673 -2.90 28.69 10.25
CA ASP A 673 -1.55 29.18 10.48
C ASP A 673 -0.52 28.47 9.57
N GLU A 674 -0.97 28.08 8.38
CA GLU A 674 -0.16 27.47 7.33
C GLU A 674 -0.20 28.32 6.06
N GLY A 675 0.84 28.21 5.23
CA GLY A 675 0.86 28.83 3.91
C GLY A 675 2.25 28.82 3.28
N VAL A 676 2.37 29.49 2.14
CA VAL A 676 3.65 29.65 1.43
C VAL A 676 3.83 31.08 0.95
N VAL A 677 5.07 31.57 1.05
CA VAL A 677 5.52 32.82 0.48
C VAL A 677 6.53 32.54 -0.62
N ARG A 678 6.22 32.96 -1.85
CA ARG A 678 7.14 32.90 -3.00
C ARG A 678 7.65 34.29 -3.31
N VAL A 679 8.94 34.42 -3.60
CA VAL A 679 9.56 35.70 -3.94
C VAL A 679 10.10 35.65 -5.37
N LEU A 680 9.75 36.64 -6.18
CA LEU A 680 10.30 36.86 -7.51
C LEU A 680 11.12 38.15 -7.50
N GLN A 681 12.43 38.02 -7.70
CA GLN A 681 13.36 39.14 -7.68
C GLN A 681 13.37 39.90 -9.02
N GLY A 682 13.19 41.21 -8.92
CA GLY A 682 13.19 42.22 -9.95
C GLY A 682 12.05 42.09 -10.94
N ALA A 683 11.97 43.08 -11.83
CA ALA A 683 11.01 43.08 -12.94
C ALA A 683 11.15 41.85 -13.87
N ALA A 684 12.35 41.24 -13.95
CA ALA A 684 12.59 40.02 -14.73
C ALA A 684 12.00 38.76 -14.07
N GLY A 685 11.74 38.78 -12.75
CA GLY A 685 11.06 37.72 -12.03
C GLY A 685 11.89 36.47 -11.74
N ALA A 686 13.16 36.62 -11.34
CA ALA A 686 13.95 35.47 -10.93
C ALA A 686 13.35 34.85 -9.65
N SER A 687 12.93 33.58 -9.71
CA SER A 687 12.36 32.90 -8.54
C SER A 687 13.44 32.66 -7.49
N LEU A 688 13.16 33.07 -6.26
CA LEU A 688 13.98 32.73 -5.09
C LEU A 688 13.37 31.53 -4.36
N LEU A 689 14.13 30.98 -3.42
CA LEU A 689 13.71 29.85 -2.57
C LEU A 689 12.40 30.22 -1.84
N PRO A 690 11.29 29.49 -2.09
CA PRO A 690 10.04 29.72 -1.38
C PRO A 690 10.15 29.35 0.10
N ALA A 691 9.40 30.07 0.94
CA ALA A 691 9.28 29.80 2.37
C ALA A 691 7.86 29.28 2.66
N GLU A 692 7.73 27.98 2.88
CA GLU A 692 6.54 27.38 3.48
C GLU A 692 6.52 27.65 4.98
N PHE A 693 5.35 27.78 5.58
CA PHE A 693 5.22 27.92 7.03
C PHE A 693 4.02 27.15 7.57
N ALA A 694 4.12 26.72 8.82
CA ALA A 694 3.07 26.05 9.58
C ALA A 694 3.21 26.30 11.08
N ASN A 695 2.12 26.10 11.82
CA ASN A 695 2.09 26.15 13.28
C ASN A 695 2.63 27.45 13.90
N LEU A 696 2.42 28.62 13.27
CA LEU A 696 2.81 29.91 13.88
C LEU A 696 1.89 30.32 15.05
N GLY A 697 0.82 29.55 15.29
CA GLY A 697 -0.14 29.79 16.36
C GLY A 697 -1.16 30.88 16.04
N ALA A 698 -2.32 30.82 16.72
CA ALA A 698 -3.47 31.69 16.43
C ALA A 698 -3.23 33.20 16.65
N ALA A 699 -2.20 33.57 17.41
CA ALA A 699 -1.78 34.96 17.63
C ALA A 699 -0.61 35.38 16.72
N GLY A 700 -0.18 34.50 15.82
CA GLY A 700 0.95 34.72 14.93
C GLY A 700 0.65 35.72 13.81
N SER A 701 1.68 36.06 13.03
CA SER A 701 1.57 36.94 11.87
C SER A 701 2.63 36.62 10.83
N VAL A 702 2.30 36.86 9.57
CA VAL A 702 3.26 36.84 8.46
C VAL A 702 3.56 38.27 8.06
N VAL A 703 4.82 38.60 7.84
CA VAL A 703 5.31 39.94 7.53
C VAL A 703 6.12 39.84 6.26
N LEU A 704 5.73 40.59 5.25
CA LEU A 704 6.44 40.68 4.00
C LEU A 704 7.11 42.04 3.98
N HIS A 705 8.44 42.06 3.88
CA HIS A 705 9.22 43.29 3.87
C HIS A 705 9.94 43.43 2.55
N ASP A 706 9.54 44.41 1.73
CA ASP A 706 10.25 44.79 0.52
C ASP A 706 11.33 45.84 0.82
N GLY A 707 12.59 45.48 0.57
CA GLY A 707 13.72 46.38 0.73
C GLY A 707 13.84 47.43 -0.38
N GLY A 708 13.17 47.22 -1.53
CA GLY A 708 13.19 48.10 -2.70
C GLY A 708 12.26 49.31 -2.60
N GLY A 709 11.10 49.14 -1.95
CA GLY A 709 10.10 50.19 -1.74
C GLY A 709 9.14 50.39 -2.92
N ASP A 710 9.16 49.51 -3.91
CA ASP A 710 8.31 49.52 -5.11
C ASP A 710 7.73 48.14 -5.46
N GLY A 711 7.77 47.21 -4.50
CA GLY A 711 7.37 45.82 -4.69
C GLY A 711 5.86 45.62 -4.88
N GLN A 712 5.50 44.44 -5.39
CA GLN A 712 4.11 44.02 -5.60
C GLN A 712 3.78 42.78 -4.75
N LEU A 713 2.70 42.84 -3.97
CA LEU A 713 2.14 41.67 -3.30
C LEU A 713 1.03 41.06 -4.16
N PHE A 714 1.10 39.76 -4.39
CA PHE A 714 0.00 38.93 -4.86
C PHE A 714 -0.52 38.13 -3.67
N TYR A 715 -1.70 38.47 -3.17
CA TYR A 715 -2.41 37.68 -2.16
C TYR A 715 -3.39 36.77 -2.90
N ILE A 716 -3.18 35.46 -2.81
CA ILE A 716 -4.06 34.46 -3.41
C ILE A 716 -5.07 34.03 -2.34
N GLY A 717 -6.35 34.09 -2.66
CA GLY A 717 -7.43 33.57 -1.82
C GLY A 717 -7.55 32.04 -1.92
N THR A 718 -8.62 31.50 -1.37
CA THR A 718 -8.97 30.08 -1.43
C THR A 718 -10.12 29.84 -2.39
N PRO A 719 -10.37 28.60 -2.84
CA PRO A 719 -11.58 28.28 -3.59
C PRO A 719 -12.89 28.31 -2.75
N LEU A 720 -12.90 28.98 -1.60
CA LEU A 720 -14.04 29.14 -0.69
C LEU A 720 -14.31 30.62 -0.49
N ASP A 721 -15.50 30.96 0.02
CA ASP A 721 -15.84 32.33 0.43
C ASP A 721 -14.81 32.91 1.41
N ASP A 722 -14.03 33.87 0.94
CA ASP A 722 -13.02 34.55 1.72
C ASP A 722 -13.55 35.89 2.25
N THR A 723 -13.05 36.32 3.41
CA THR A 723 -13.32 37.66 3.93
C THR A 723 -12.01 38.33 4.32
N LEU A 724 -11.65 39.34 3.55
CA LEU A 724 -10.42 40.13 3.71
C LEU A 724 -10.72 41.53 4.21
N HIS A 725 -9.90 41.99 5.15
CA HIS A 725 -9.85 43.38 5.58
C HIS A 725 -8.44 43.92 5.34
N VAL A 726 -8.34 44.88 4.42
CA VAL A 726 -7.10 45.59 4.10
C VAL A 726 -7.11 46.93 4.84
N ALA A 727 -6.14 47.13 5.72
CA ALA A 727 -6.02 48.36 6.49
C ALA A 727 -4.56 48.69 6.78
N ASN A 728 -4.30 49.94 7.15
CA ASN A 728 -3.02 50.34 7.68
C ASN A 728 -2.96 50.05 9.18
N VAL A 729 -1.86 49.45 9.64
CA VAL A 729 -1.65 49.09 11.05
C VAL A 729 -0.52 49.89 11.70
N ALA A 730 0.37 50.49 10.91
CA ALA A 730 1.40 51.43 11.34
C ALA A 730 1.92 52.22 10.12
N PRO A 731 2.53 53.41 10.31
CA PRO A 731 3.05 54.20 9.19
C PRO A 731 3.94 53.37 8.26
N ALA A 732 3.60 53.31 6.96
CA ALA A 732 4.26 52.48 5.94
C ALA A 732 4.17 50.95 6.14
N ALA A 733 3.24 50.47 6.97
CA ALA A 733 2.92 49.06 7.17
C ALA A 733 1.41 48.82 7.00
N ASN A 734 1.06 48.14 5.92
CA ASN A 734 -0.30 47.70 5.64
C ASN A 734 -0.52 46.30 6.21
N GLN A 735 -1.77 45.91 6.41
CA GLN A 735 -2.19 44.58 6.82
C GLN A 735 -3.33 44.11 5.92
N VAL A 736 -3.20 42.89 5.42
CA VAL A 736 -4.28 42.11 4.82
C VAL A 736 -4.68 41.07 5.86
N ALA A 737 -5.80 41.31 6.55
CA ALA A 737 -6.34 40.42 7.58
C ALA A 737 -7.42 39.53 6.98
N HIS A 738 -7.28 38.22 7.13
CA HIS A 738 -8.32 37.26 6.75
C HIS A 738 -9.14 36.84 7.98
N ALA A 739 -10.43 36.55 7.81
CA ALA A 739 -11.27 36.11 8.93
C ALA A 739 -10.83 34.76 9.54
N ARG A 740 -10.19 33.91 8.73
CA ARG A 740 -9.74 32.56 9.09
C ARG A 740 -8.22 32.38 9.19
N TYR A 741 -7.44 33.10 8.38
CA TYR A 741 -5.99 32.89 8.25
C TYR A 741 -5.21 33.99 9.00
N LEU A 742 -3.94 33.74 9.28
CA LEU A 742 -3.09 34.72 9.94
C LEU A 742 -3.02 36.06 9.17
N PRO A 743 -2.95 37.19 9.88
CA PRO A 743 -2.80 38.48 9.24
C PRO A 743 -1.45 38.58 8.52
N VAL A 744 -1.48 39.08 7.29
CA VAL A 744 -0.29 39.38 6.48
C VAL A 744 -0.01 40.87 6.58
N VAL A 745 1.07 41.24 7.25
CA VAL A 745 1.58 42.61 7.32
C VAL A 745 2.56 42.83 6.17
N THR A 746 2.48 43.96 5.49
CA THR A 746 3.35 44.29 4.37
C THR A 746 4.02 45.64 4.59
N GLU A 747 5.33 45.70 4.37
CA GLU A 747 6.15 46.90 4.47
C GLU A 747 6.89 47.11 3.15
N GLY A 748 6.90 48.34 2.63
CA GLY A 748 7.63 48.67 1.39
C GLY A 748 6.97 48.27 0.06
N PHE A 749 5.73 47.75 0.09
CA PHE A 749 5.00 47.38 -1.12
C PHE A 749 4.15 48.53 -1.66
N ASP A 750 4.24 48.78 -2.98
CA ASP A 750 3.51 49.85 -3.66
C ASP A 750 2.20 49.35 -4.31
N THR A 751 2.17 48.07 -4.69
CA THR A 751 1.00 47.43 -5.32
C THR A 751 0.52 46.21 -4.54
N LEU A 752 -0.78 46.13 -4.26
CA LEU A 752 -1.46 44.93 -3.77
C LEU A 752 -2.33 44.34 -4.89
N ARG A 753 -2.22 43.05 -5.15
CA ARG A 753 -3.10 42.30 -6.05
C ARG A 753 -3.78 41.20 -5.24
N LEU A 754 -5.10 41.23 -5.21
CA LEU A 754 -5.95 40.24 -4.55
C LEU A 754 -6.52 39.32 -5.64
N ASN A 755 -6.18 38.04 -5.58
CA ASN A 755 -6.67 37.02 -6.51
C ASN A 755 -7.47 35.98 -5.72
N MET A 756 -8.78 36.19 -5.57
CA MET A 756 -9.59 35.45 -4.58
C MET A 756 -10.02 34.04 -5.01
N LEU A 757 -9.67 33.60 -6.22
CA LEU A 757 -10.12 32.30 -6.77
C LEU A 757 -11.66 32.19 -6.74
N ALA A 758 -12.23 30.99 -6.61
CA ALA A 758 -13.69 30.81 -6.65
C ALA A 758 -14.30 30.98 -5.25
N GLY A 759 -15.52 31.49 -5.15
CA GLY A 759 -16.18 31.73 -3.86
C GLY A 759 -17.01 33.01 -3.92
N ALA A 760 -17.83 33.27 -2.92
CA ALA A 760 -18.46 34.58 -2.73
C ALA A 760 -17.59 35.41 -1.79
N ASP A 761 -16.67 36.18 -2.34
CA ASP A 761 -15.59 36.82 -1.59
C ASP A 761 -15.96 38.24 -1.15
N SER A 762 -15.54 38.60 0.07
CA SER A 762 -15.77 39.93 0.64
C SER A 762 -14.47 40.63 0.99
N ILE A 763 -14.21 41.76 0.33
CA ILE A 763 -12.98 42.52 0.54
C ILE A 763 -13.33 43.92 1.06
N ILE A 764 -12.97 44.19 2.31
CA ILE A 764 -13.13 45.49 2.95
C ILE A 764 -11.78 46.20 2.91
N VAL A 765 -11.70 47.38 2.31
CA VAL A 765 -10.49 48.20 2.30
C VAL A 765 -10.74 49.49 3.06
N ALA A 766 -9.97 49.71 4.13
CA ALA A 766 -10.00 50.95 4.88
C ALA A 766 -9.24 52.05 4.12
N ALA A 767 -9.73 53.28 4.24
CA ALA A 767 -9.17 54.46 3.55
C ALA A 767 -7.72 54.82 3.89
N GLU A 768 -7.16 54.22 4.94
CA GLU A 768 -5.80 54.48 5.39
C GLU A 768 -4.77 53.51 4.77
N ALA A 769 -5.18 52.53 3.95
CA ALA A 769 -4.26 51.60 3.29
C ALA A 769 -3.30 52.32 2.32
N ASP A 770 -2.00 52.28 2.60
CA ASP A 770 -0.95 53.07 1.95
C ASP A 770 -0.44 52.45 0.61
N TYR A 771 -1.24 51.64 -0.09
CA TYR A 771 -0.85 51.12 -1.42
C TYR A 771 -1.12 52.16 -2.51
N ALA A 772 -0.21 52.34 -3.47
CA ALA A 772 -0.48 53.19 -4.64
C ALA A 772 -1.50 52.55 -5.58
N THR A 773 -1.49 51.22 -5.71
CA THR A 773 -2.46 50.47 -6.52
C THR A 773 -2.97 49.24 -5.78
N ILE A 774 -4.29 49.02 -5.79
CA ILE A 774 -4.92 47.77 -5.36
C ILE A 774 -5.69 47.18 -6.55
N GLU A 775 -5.31 45.99 -7.00
CA GLU A 775 -6.01 45.26 -8.05
C GLU A 775 -6.82 44.11 -7.43
N TYR A 776 -8.08 43.97 -7.85
CA TYR A 776 -9.01 42.96 -7.38
C TYR A 776 -9.33 42.01 -8.54
N GLY A 777 -9.08 40.72 -8.35
CA GLY A 777 -9.41 39.66 -9.30
C GLY A 777 -10.12 38.51 -8.61
N SER A 778 -11.26 38.11 -9.13
CA SER A 778 -12.18 37.11 -8.56
C SER A 778 -12.20 35.75 -9.28
N GLY A 779 -11.37 35.51 -10.29
CA GLY A 779 -11.29 34.20 -10.95
C GLY A 779 -12.51 33.76 -11.79
N GLU A 780 -13.77 33.96 -11.34
CA GLU A 780 -15.03 33.57 -11.99
C GLU A 780 -16.16 34.62 -11.71
N PRO A 781 -16.83 35.17 -12.74
CA PRO A 781 -17.74 36.33 -12.62
C PRO A 781 -19.19 36.03 -12.14
N ASP A 782 -19.45 34.87 -11.53
CA ASP A 782 -20.82 34.37 -11.26
C ASP A 782 -21.09 34.03 -9.78
N THR A 783 -20.18 34.33 -8.84
CA THR A 783 -20.24 33.83 -7.45
C THR A 783 -20.62 34.85 -6.37
N GLY A 784 -20.72 36.14 -6.69
CA GLY A 784 -21.30 37.16 -5.80
C GLY A 784 -20.29 37.94 -4.97
N ASP A 785 -19.14 38.27 -5.56
CA ASP A 785 -18.04 38.95 -4.92
C ASP A 785 -18.35 40.41 -4.63
N ASN A 786 -17.83 40.88 -3.49
CA ASN A 786 -18.03 42.23 -3.03
C ASN A 786 -16.72 42.90 -2.60
N VAL A 787 -16.61 44.17 -2.98
CA VAL A 787 -15.52 45.05 -2.52
C VAL A 787 -16.13 46.28 -1.87
N VAL A 788 -15.74 46.56 -0.62
CA VAL A 788 -16.22 47.67 0.18
C VAL A 788 -15.06 48.60 0.55
N LEU A 789 -15.08 49.83 0.05
CA LEU A 789 -14.17 50.87 0.54
C LEU A 789 -14.80 51.54 1.77
N SER A 790 -14.15 51.48 2.92
CA SER A 790 -14.71 51.94 4.20
C SER A 790 -13.93 53.12 4.80
N ASN A 791 -14.63 53.98 5.55
CA ASN A 791 -14.07 55.16 6.24
C ASN A 791 -13.33 56.14 5.33
N VAL A 792 -13.76 56.26 4.06
CA VAL A 792 -13.08 57.11 3.09
C VAL A 792 -13.36 58.59 3.35
N LEU A 793 -12.29 59.40 3.33
CA LEU A 793 -12.36 60.86 3.45
C LEU A 793 -13.06 61.47 2.22
N PRO A 794 -13.75 62.62 2.37
CA PRO A 794 -14.50 63.26 1.30
C PRO A 794 -13.56 63.81 0.21
N THR A 795 -13.44 63.08 -0.91
CA THR A 795 -12.76 63.50 -2.15
C THR A 795 -13.57 63.04 -3.36
N ASP A 796 -13.53 63.79 -4.47
CA ASP A 796 -14.25 63.48 -5.71
C ASP A 796 -13.85 62.09 -6.27
N TYR A 797 -14.82 61.20 -6.47
CA TYR A 797 -14.59 59.88 -7.05
C TYR A 797 -14.76 59.91 -8.57
N VAL A 798 -13.81 59.28 -9.28
CA VAL A 798 -13.91 59.04 -10.71
C VAL A 798 -13.93 57.54 -10.97
N VAL A 799 -15.08 57.03 -11.40
CA VAL A 799 -15.23 55.66 -11.88
C VAL A 799 -15.07 55.66 -13.39
N ARG A 800 -14.10 54.89 -13.90
CA ARG A 800 -13.84 54.73 -15.32
C ARG A 800 -13.98 53.28 -15.73
N HIS A 801 -14.88 53.00 -16.66
CA HIS A 801 -14.92 51.73 -17.38
C HIS A 801 -13.94 51.77 -18.56
N SER A 802 -13.18 50.70 -18.76
CA SER A 802 -12.27 50.55 -19.89
C SER A 802 -12.78 49.49 -20.87
N ALA A 803 -12.46 49.64 -22.16
CA ALA A 803 -12.82 48.70 -23.22
C ALA A 803 -12.30 47.25 -23.05
N ALA A 804 -11.53 46.98 -21.98
CA ALA A 804 -10.96 45.68 -21.66
C ALA A 804 -11.70 44.95 -20.51
N GLY A 805 -12.87 45.43 -20.08
CA GLY A 805 -13.66 44.79 -19.02
C GLY A 805 -13.12 45.01 -17.60
N LYS A 806 -12.21 45.97 -17.40
CA LYS A 806 -11.72 46.41 -16.08
C LYS A 806 -12.32 47.75 -15.70
N THR A 807 -12.76 47.88 -14.45
CA THR A 807 -13.26 49.13 -13.87
C THR A 807 -12.19 49.73 -12.96
N THR A 808 -11.87 51.00 -13.17
CA THR A 808 -10.90 51.71 -12.32
C THR A 808 -11.61 52.74 -11.46
N VAL A 809 -11.34 52.71 -10.17
CA VAL A 809 -11.83 53.67 -9.18
C VAL A 809 -10.62 54.38 -8.59
N ALA A 810 -10.47 55.67 -8.92
CA ALA A 810 -9.45 56.50 -8.27
C ALA A 810 -10.06 57.07 -6.97
N ALA A 811 -9.50 56.68 -5.83
CA ALA A 811 -9.89 57.17 -4.51
C ALA A 811 -8.64 57.67 -3.76
N GLN A 812 -8.58 58.97 -3.47
CA GLN A 812 -7.39 59.62 -2.90
C GLN A 812 -6.09 59.36 -3.72
N ALA A 813 -5.03 58.82 -3.08
CA ALA A 813 -3.74 58.49 -3.69
C ALA A 813 -3.64 57.02 -4.17
N THR A 814 -4.69 56.22 -3.95
CA THR A 814 -4.74 54.80 -4.30
C THR A 814 -5.61 54.59 -5.55
N THR A 815 -5.09 53.83 -6.50
CA THR A 815 -5.84 53.39 -7.67
C THR A 815 -6.40 52.00 -7.43
N HIS A 816 -7.73 51.87 -7.42
CA HIS A 816 -8.41 50.58 -7.30
C HIS A 816 -8.76 50.06 -8.71
N VAL A 817 -8.36 48.83 -9.04
CA VAL A 817 -8.61 48.19 -10.33
C VAL A 817 -9.46 46.95 -10.12
N LEU A 818 -10.74 47.03 -10.45
CA LEU A 818 -11.72 45.96 -10.29
C LEU A 818 -11.80 45.12 -11.57
N SER A 819 -11.73 43.80 -11.43
CA SER A 819 -11.87 42.83 -12.52
C SER A 819 -12.70 41.63 -12.03
N GLY A 820 -13.88 41.42 -12.62
CA GLY A 820 -14.78 40.32 -12.25
C GLY A 820 -15.53 40.50 -10.92
N ILE A 821 -15.65 41.72 -10.40
CA ILE A 821 -16.35 41.98 -9.13
C ILE A 821 -17.85 42.25 -9.38
N GLU A 822 -18.75 41.50 -8.73
CA GLU A 822 -20.20 41.64 -8.92
C GLU A 822 -20.81 42.83 -8.19
N SER A 823 -20.24 43.21 -7.03
CA SER A 823 -20.72 44.34 -6.24
C SER A 823 -19.59 45.18 -5.65
N PHE A 824 -19.72 46.49 -5.77
CA PHE A 824 -18.74 47.44 -5.25
C PHE A 824 -19.47 48.54 -4.47
N ALA A 825 -19.06 48.75 -3.22
CA ALA A 825 -19.66 49.74 -2.33
C ALA A 825 -18.60 50.70 -1.79
N ILE A 826 -18.98 51.98 -1.65
CA ILE A 826 -18.18 52.99 -0.97
C ILE A 826 -18.98 53.44 0.25
N ILE A 827 -18.40 53.24 1.43
CA ILE A 827 -18.94 53.69 2.71
C ILE A 827 -18.15 54.93 3.15
N ALA A 828 -18.78 56.10 3.00
CA ALA A 828 -18.20 57.37 3.44
C ALA A 828 -18.18 57.47 4.98
N GLY A 829 -17.07 57.99 5.53
CA GLY A 829 -16.97 58.30 6.95
C GLY A 829 -17.85 59.49 7.36
N ALA A 830 -18.27 59.55 8.63
CA ALA A 830 -19.08 60.65 9.15
C ALA A 830 -18.27 61.97 9.23
N ALA A 831 -18.28 62.78 8.17
CA ALA A 831 -17.78 64.17 8.19
C ALA A 831 -18.56 65.09 7.23
N ALA A 832 -18.72 66.34 7.65
CA ALA A 832 -19.54 67.36 6.99
C ALA A 832 -18.86 67.95 5.74
N GLY A 833 -19.29 67.54 4.55
CA GLY A 833 -18.90 68.12 3.26
C GLY A 833 -19.61 67.40 2.13
N GLY A 834 -20.16 68.13 1.16
CA GLY A 834 -20.89 67.54 0.03
C GLY A 834 -19.94 67.06 -1.06
N ASP A 835 -20.16 65.84 -1.55
CA ASP A 835 -19.30 65.15 -2.52
C ASP A 835 -20.04 64.84 -3.83
N ASN A 836 -19.29 64.70 -4.93
CA ASN A 836 -19.79 64.28 -6.24
C ASN A 836 -19.31 62.86 -6.61
N LEU A 837 -20.25 62.01 -7.06
CA LEU A 837 -19.95 60.73 -7.72
C LEU A 837 -20.03 60.93 -9.24
N THR A 838 -18.90 60.79 -9.95
CA THR A 838 -18.88 60.85 -11.43
C THR A 838 -18.73 59.45 -12.02
N VAL A 839 -19.74 58.99 -12.75
CA VAL A 839 -19.75 57.73 -13.49
C VAL A 839 -19.63 58.04 -14.99
N ILE A 840 -18.62 57.47 -15.65
CA ILE A 840 -18.43 57.59 -17.10
C ILE A 840 -18.60 56.17 -17.69
N GLY A 841 -19.71 55.95 -18.41
CA GLY A 841 -20.04 54.69 -19.09
C GLY A 841 -19.48 54.60 -20.52
N ASP A 842 -19.46 53.38 -21.07
CA ASP A 842 -19.13 53.09 -22.48
C ASP A 842 -20.44 52.87 -23.27
N SER A 843 -20.53 53.41 -24.49
CA SER A 843 -21.74 53.42 -25.33
C SER A 843 -22.12 52.05 -25.92
N THR A 844 -21.60 50.93 -25.41
CA THR A 844 -21.68 49.62 -26.08
C THR A 844 -22.09 48.44 -25.20
N VAL A 845 -22.30 48.63 -23.89
CA VAL A 845 -22.68 47.55 -22.95
C VAL A 845 -23.80 48.05 -22.02
N ASP A 846 -24.77 47.19 -21.71
CA ASP A 846 -25.79 47.46 -20.70
C ASP A 846 -25.17 47.36 -19.30
N ASP A 847 -25.05 48.47 -18.58
CA ASP A 847 -24.43 48.53 -17.25
C ASP A 847 -25.49 48.53 -16.12
N LYS A 848 -25.34 47.66 -15.11
CA LYS A 848 -26.19 47.62 -13.91
C LYS A 848 -25.46 48.24 -12.71
N LEU A 849 -25.89 49.41 -12.26
CA LEU A 849 -25.38 50.08 -11.06
C LEU A 849 -26.43 50.01 -9.93
N ILE A 850 -26.06 49.44 -8.77
CA ILE A 850 -26.91 49.38 -7.58
C ILE A 850 -26.35 50.36 -6.54
N VAL A 851 -27.19 51.29 -6.05
CA VAL A 851 -26.84 52.23 -4.98
C VAL A 851 -27.81 52.00 -3.81
N SER A 852 -27.31 51.49 -2.68
CA SER A 852 -28.12 51.13 -1.51
C SER A 852 -27.72 51.95 -0.28
N PRO A 853 -28.43 53.03 0.10
CA PRO A 853 -28.19 53.69 1.38
C PRO A 853 -28.79 52.86 2.53
N LEU A 854 -28.03 52.71 3.63
CA LEU A 854 -28.51 52.07 4.86
C LEU A 854 -29.54 52.94 5.59
N ALA A 855 -30.49 52.29 6.28
CA ALA A 855 -31.54 52.95 7.05
C ALA A 855 -30.98 54.02 8.02
N GLY A 856 -31.44 55.27 7.86
CA GLY A 856 -31.10 56.39 8.73
C GLY A 856 -29.99 57.33 8.24
N THR A 857 -29.41 57.12 7.04
CA THR A 857 -28.52 58.11 6.42
C THR A 857 -29.29 58.98 5.42
N SER A 858 -29.38 60.29 5.68
CA SER A 858 -29.91 61.23 4.68
C SER A 858 -28.80 61.61 3.70
N ILE A 859 -28.96 61.28 2.42
CA ILE A 859 -28.22 61.99 1.36
C ILE A 859 -28.85 63.39 1.25
N GLN A 860 -28.33 64.36 2.01
CA GLN A 860 -28.76 65.75 1.90
C GLN A 860 -28.08 66.41 0.70
N THR A 861 -28.81 66.54 -0.39
CA THR A 861 -28.37 67.30 -1.56
C THR A 861 -28.96 68.71 -1.51
N GLY A 862 -28.14 69.69 -1.17
CA GLY A 862 -28.44 71.12 -1.34
C GLY A 862 -29.31 71.80 -0.27
N GLY A 863 -29.09 73.10 -0.08
CA GLY A 863 -29.89 73.95 0.80
C GLY A 863 -31.30 74.22 0.27
N PRO A 864 -32.16 74.95 1.03
CA PRO A 864 -33.56 75.15 0.66
C PRO A 864 -33.68 75.97 -0.62
N GLY A 865 -33.96 75.31 -1.76
CA GLY A 865 -34.40 75.98 -2.99
C GLY A 865 -33.80 75.52 -4.33
N GLU A 866 -32.87 74.57 -4.40
CA GLU A 866 -32.34 74.07 -5.68
C GLU A 866 -32.49 72.55 -5.80
N ALA A 867 -33.00 72.08 -6.94
CA ALA A 867 -33.24 70.67 -7.21
C ALA A 867 -31.95 69.93 -7.56
N ALA A 868 -31.78 68.73 -7.00
CA ALA A 868 -30.67 67.82 -7.29
C ALA A 868 -30.76 67.25 -8.73
N SER A 869 -29.63 67.11 -9.42
CA SER A 869 -29.57 66.47 -10.75
C SER A 869 -28.61 65.28 -10.75
N PHE A 870 -29.11 64.09 -11.06
CA PHE A 870 -28.33 62.97 -11.57
C PHE A 870 -28.28 63.09 -13.10
N ARG A 871 -27.11 62.91 -13.73
CA ARG A 871 -26.95 63.00 -15.20
C ARG A 871 -26.48 61.65 -15.74
N PHE A 872 -27.23 61.10 -16.68
CA PHE A 872 -26.96 59.81 -17.36
C PHE A 872 -26.96 60.00 -18.88
N ASP A 873 -26.19 59.19 -19.61
CA ASP A 873 -25.97 59.32 -21.08
C ASP A 873 -26.14 57.95 -21.80
N GLY A 874 -27.03 57.08 -21.30
CA GLY A 874 -27.22 55.68 -21.76
C GLY A 874 -28.68 55.19 -21.76
N SER A 875 -28.96 54.05 -22.40
CA SER A 875 -30.27 53.71 -23.00
C SER A 875 -31.19 52.69 -22.29
N ASN A 876 -30.89 52.16 -21.09
CA ASN A 876 -31.82 51.33 -20.29
C ASN A 876 -31.37 51.28 -18.82
N LEU A 877 -32.28 51.46 -17.85
CA LEU A 877 -31.95 51.45 -16.42
C LEU A 877 -33.03 50.75 -15.56
N GLN A 878 -32.61 49.85 -14.68
CA GLN A 878 -33.44 49.27 -13.61
C GLN A 878 -33.05 49.88 -12.25
N PHE A 879 -34.02 50.42 -11.52
CA PHE A 879 -33.87 50.88 -10.14
C PHE A 879 -34.54 49.90 -9.18
N ARG A 880 -33.91 49.61 -8.03
CA ARG A 880 -34.53 48.85 -6.93
C ARG A 880 -34.52 49.71 -5.66
N PHE A 881 -35.68 49.87 -5.03
CA PHE A 881 -35.83 50.66 -3.81
C PHE A 881 -36.17 49.73 -2.63
N GLU A 882 -35.21 49.48 -1.75
CA GLU A 882 -35.48 48.70 -0.53
C GLU A 882 -35.66 49.58 0.73
N SER A 883 -35.52 50.91 0.61
CA SER A 883 -35.77 51.87 1.71
C SER A 883 -35.80 53.32 1.18
N LEU A 884 -36.98 53.91 1.05
CA LEU A 884 -37.17 55.25 0.46
C LEU A 884 -37.23 56.37 1.51
N ASP A 885 -36.16 57.18 1.61
CA ASP A 885 -36.19 58.51 2.23
C ASP A 885 -35.60 59.55 1.24
N GLY A 886 -36.42 60.16 0.35
CA GLY A 886 -35.92 61.16 -0.60
C GLY A 886 -36.88 61.58 -1.72
N VAL A 887 -36.76 62.81 -2.24
CA VAL A 887 -37.43 63.25 -3.50
C VAL A 887 -36.46 62.96 -4.64
N PHE A 888 -36.90 62.22 -5.66
CA PHE A 888 -36.08 61.84 -6.81
C PHE A 888 -36.61 62.51 -8.08
N LEU A 889 -35.71 63.09 -8.88
CA LEU A 889 -36.00 63.63 -10.21
C LEU A 889 -35.16 62.85 -11.22
N TYR A 890 -35.82 62.13 -12.13
CA TYR A 890 -35.19 61.59 -13.33
C TYR A 890 -35.26 62.65 -14.43
N GLN A 891 -34.15 62.93 -15.11
CA GLN A 891 -34.12 63.79 -16.31
C GLN A 891 -33.73 62.91 -17.50
N GLY A 892 -34.60 62.82 -18.50
CA GLY A 892 -34.26 62.26 -19.81
C GLY A 892 -33.14 63.07 -20.46
N GLY A 893 -32.25 62.41 -21.18
CA GLY A 893 -31.11 63.09 -21.81
C GLY A 893 -31.58 64.07 -22.89
N GLU A 894 -31.06 65.31 -22.88
CA GLU A 894 -31.21 66.20 -24.04
C GLU A 894 -30.45 65.61 -25.24
N SER A 895 -31.14 64.90 -26.11
CA SER A 895 -30.65 64.63 -27.47
C SER A 895 -31.78 64.67 -28.47
N ALA A 896 -31.53 65.34 -29.59
CA ALA A 896 -32.49 65.64 -30.64
C ALA A 896 -32.95 64.42 -31.47
N ASP A 897 -32.84 63.20 -30.94
CA ASP A 897 -33.23 61.98 -31.63
C ASP A 897 -34.41 61.31 -30.91
N LEU A 898 -35.51 61.21 -31.64
CA LEU A 898 -36.73 60.48 -31.28
C LEU A 898 -36.42 59.00 -30.98
N HIS A 899 -36.12 58.65 -29.73
CA HIS A 899 -35.98 57.27 -29.28
C HIS A 899 -37.28 56.91 -28.54
N LEU A 900 -38.01 55.93 -29.10
CA LEU A 900 -39.20 55.36 -28.50
C LEU A 900 -38.77 54.25 -27.53
N GLY A 901 -39.14 54.31 -26.25
CA GLY A 901 -39.07 53.14 -25.36
C GLY A 901 -38.40 53.33 -24.00
N ASP A 902 -38.34 54.54 -23.46
CA ASP A 902 -37.80 54.75 -22.11
C ASP A 902 -38.75 54.11 -21.08
N GLN A 903 -38.25 53.10 -20.35
CA GLN A 903 -39.02 52.35 -19.36
C GLN A 903 -38.53 52.64 -17.94
N LEU A 904 -39.46 52.92 -17.04
CA LEU A 904 -39.24 52.92 -15.60
C LEU A 904 -39.93 51.71 -14.97
N VAL A 905 -39.22 50.98 -14.12
CA VAL A 905 -39.80 49.93 -13.26
C VAL A 905 -39.77 50.41 -11.81
N VAL A 906 -40.90 50.31 -11.11
CA VAL A 906 -41.06 50.64 -9.69
C VAL A 906 -41.52 49.38 -8.96
N GLN A 907 -40.78 48.98 -7.92
CA GLN A 907 -41.14 47.83 -7.10
C GLN A 907 -41.62 48.27 -5.72
N THR A 908 -42.70 47.67 -5.20
CA THR A 908 -43.15 47.86 -3.80
C THR A 908 -42.43 46.90 -2.84
N SER A 909 -42.68 47.05 -1.54
CA SER A 909 -42.03 46.23 -0.52
C SER A 909 -42.65 44.82 -0.43
N SER A 910 -42.13 43.99 0.48
CA SER A 910 -42.68 42.65 0.77
C SER A 910 -43.75 42.65 1.87
N SER A 911 -44.43 43.77 2.07
CA SER A 911 -45.57 43.91 3.00
C SER A 911 -46.76 44.54 2.29
N HIS A 912 -47.98 44.36 2.82
CA HIS A 912 -49.22 44.95 2.27
C HIS A 912 -49.07 46.46 2.01
N ASP A 913 -48.97 46.84 0.74
CA ASP A 913 -48.71 48.20 0.26
C ASP A 913 -49.86 48.74 -0.61
N VAL A 914 -49.97 50.07 -0.67
CA VAL A 914 -50.87 50.75 -1.63
C VAL A 914 -50.05 51.60 -2.60
N ALA A 915 -49.92 51.14 -3.84
CA ALA A 915 -49.27 51.90 -4.91
C ALA A 915 -50.28 52.79 -5.63
N VAL A 916 -49.99 54.09 -5.76
CA VAL A 916 -50.82 55.06 -6.46
C VAL A 916 -50.10 55.57 -7.69
N VAL A 917 -50.65 55.30 -8.87
CA VAL A 917 -50.20 55.82 -10.16
C VAL A 917 -51.14 56.95 -10.59
N ASP A 918 -50.65 58.18 -10.55
CA ASP A 918 -51.33 59.37 -11.05
C ASP A 918 -50.76 59.73 -12.42
N ALA A 919 -51.33 59.14 -13.47
CA ALA A 919 -50.88 59.33 -14.82
C ALA A 919 -51.05 60.78 -15.32
N PRO A 920 -52.14 61.52 -15.03
CA PRO A 920 -52.25 62.94 -15.37
C PRO A 920 -51.12 63.82 -14.83
N ASN A 921 -50.68 63.58 -13.59
CA ASN A 921 -49.59 64.35 -12.98
C ASN A 921 -48.21 63.72 -13.22
N ARG A 922 -48.15 62.60 -13.97
CA ARG A 922 -46.96 61.77 -14.20
C ARG A 922 -46.23 61.46 -12.90
N THR A 923 -46.98 60.98 -11.91
CA THR A 923 -46.38 60.57 -10.64
C THR A 923 -46.76 59.16 -10.24
N VAL A 924 -45.87 58.51 -9.50
CA VAL A 924 -46.12 57.23 -8.84
C VAL A 924 -45.66 57.32 -7.38
N SER A 925 -46.45 56.78 -6.47
CA SER A 925 -46.15 56.77 -5.03
C SER A 925 -46.59 55.45 -4.40
N ALA A 926 -46.05 55.12 -3.23
CA ALA A 926 -46.48 53.97 -2.44
C ALA A 926 -46.75 54.37 -0.98
N GLU A 927 -47.73 53.73 -0.35
CA GLU A 927 -47.97 53.76 1.09
C GLU A 927 -47.70 52.38 1.69
N ASN A 928 -47.13 52.32 2.89
CA ASN A 928 -46.99 51.04 3.60
C ASN A 928 -48.28 50.61 4.31
N ALA A 929 -48.29 49.39 4.86
CA ALA A 929 -49.38 48.78 5.62
C ALA A 929 -49.99 49.63 6.75
N ALA A 930 -49.29 50.68 7.21
CA ALA A 930 -49.78 51.62 8.24
C ALA A 930 -50.47 52.88 7.67
N GLY A 931 -50.65 52.97 6.34
CA GLY A 931 -51.27 54.11 5.66
C GLY A 931 -50.42 55.39 5.68
N THR A 932 -49.10 55.25 5.86
CA THR A 932 -48.17 56.39 5.82
C THR A 932 -47.60 56.52 4.41
N LEU A 933 -47.79 57.67 3.77
CA LEU A 933 -47.26 57.96 2.44
C LEU A 933 -45.72 57.90 2.45
N LEU A 934 -45.14 56.96 1.69
CA LEU A 934 -43.70 56.73 1.61
C LEU A 934 -43.01 57.61 0.54
N LYS A 935 -43.74 58.59 -0.04
CA LYS A 935 -43.32 59.71 -0.92
C LYS A 935 -43.50 59.47 -2.44
N THR A 936 -43.50 60.56 -3.22
CA THR A 936 -43.94 60.61 -4.63
C THR A 936 -42.77 60.76 -5.61
N VAL A 937 -42.75 59.95 -6.67
CA VAL A 937 -41.83 60.06 -7.83
C VAL A 937 -42.53 60.84 -8.94
N THR A 938 -41.85 61.82 -9.54
CA THR A 938 -42.34 62.53 -10.73
C THR A 938 -41.56 62.09 -11.95
N LEU A 939 -42.27 61.68 -13.01
CA LEU A 939 -41.72 61.21 -14.27
C LEU A 939 -41.52 62.39 -15.22
N ASP A 940 -40.42 62.36 -15.97
CA ASP A 940 -40.15 63.35 -17.02
C ASP A 940 -41.05 63.18 -18.24
N ALA A 941 -41.06 64.18 -19.13
CA ALA A 941 -41.81 64.19 -20.37
C ALA A 941 -41.50 62.98 -21.27
N ASP A 942 -40.27 62.48 -21.20
CA ASP A 942 -39.73 61.48 -22.14
C ASP A 942 -39.94 60.02 -21.67
N VAL A 943 -40.44 59.76 -20.45
CA VAL A 943 -40.69 58.36 -19.98
C VAL A 943 -41.96 57.77 -20.59
N GLU A 944 -41.87 56.79 -21.49
CA GLU A 944 -43.06 56.24 -22.17
C GLU A 944 -43.70 55.01 -21.51
N VAL A 945 -42.94 54.19 -20.77
CA VAL A 945 -43.45 52.98 -20.12
C VAL A 945 -43.20 53.04 -18.61
N LEU A 946 -44.26 52.90 -17.82
CA LEU A 946 -44.18 52.67 -16.38
C LEU A 946 -44.60 51.23 -16.08
N THR A 947 -43.72 50.47 -15.44
CA THR A 947 -44.04 49.16 -14.86
C THR A 947 -44.07 49.27 -13.35
N VAL A 948 -45.15 48.85 -12.73
CA VAL A 948 -45.26 48.72 -11.27
C VAL A 948 -45.29 47.23 -10.95
N GLU A 949 -44.31 46.75 -10.20
CA GLU A 949 -44.26 45.37 -9.74
C GLU A 949 -44.48 45.36 -8.23
N THR A 950 -45.51 44.67 -7.77
CA THR A 950 -45.77 44.53 -6.34
C THR A 950 -44.97 43.35 -5.78
N GLY A 951 -44.65 43.42 -4.49
CA GLY A 951 -43.74 42.48 -3.83
C GLY A 951 -44.43 41.20 -3.38
N LEU A 952 -44.22 40.83 -2.12
CA LEU A 952 -44.95 39.76 -1.45
C LEU A 952 -45.97 40.39 -0.50
N GLY A 953 -47.19 39.86 -0.39
CA GLY A 953 -48.26 40.43 0.46
C GLY A 953 -49.46 40.89 -0.38
N ASN A 954 -50.61 41.16 0.24
CA ASN A 954 -51.81 41.54 -0.52
C ASN A 954 -51.77 43.04 -0.80
N ASP A 955 -51.44 43.40 -2.03
CA ASP A 955 -51.15 44.77 -2.43
C ASP A 955 -52.32 45.38 -3.22
N THR A 956 -52.49 46.70 -3.08
CA THR A 956 -53.48 47.46 -3.86
C THR A 956 -52.77 48.46 -4.79
N VAL A 957 -52.97 48.33 -6.09
CA VAL A 957 -52.52 49.32 -7.08
C VAL A 957 -53.69 50.18 -7.55
N LEU A 958 -53.69 51.45 -7.15
CA LEU A 958 -54.65 52.46 -7.58
C LEU A 958 -54.12 53.23 -8.78
N VAL A 959 -54.85 53.18 -9.90
CA VAL A 959 -54.51 53.93 -11.11
C VAL A 959 -55.54 55.02 -11.39
N ILE A 960 -55.05 56.27 -11.47
CA ILE A 960 -55.79 57.40 -12.01
C ILE A 960 -55.42 57.52 -13.50
N PRO A 961 -56.32 57.18 -14.43
CA PRO A 961 -56.03 57.15 -15.86
C PRO A 961 -55.87 58.58 -16.42
N ALA A 962 -54.91 58.74 -17.34
CA ALA A 962 -54.66 60.02 -18.00
C ALA A 962 -55.83 60.46 -18.88
N VAL A 963 -56.19 61.74 -18.84
CA VAL A 963 -57.27 62.29 -19.66
C VAL A 963 -56.72 62.69 -21.02
N GLN A 964 -57.16 62.04 -22.10
CA GLN A 964 -56.91 62.55 -23.45
C GLN A 964 -57.96 63.62 -23.80
N VAL A 965 -57.64 64.91 -23.64
CA VAL A 965 -58.38 65.98 -24.33
C VAL A 965 -57.41 67.04 -24.83
N GLY A 966 -57.49 67.28 -26.14
CA GLY A 966 -56.63 68.21 -26.86
C GLY A 966 -56.72 69.68 -26.42
N GLU A 967 -55.66 70.37 -26.82
CA GLU A 967 -55.30 71.78 -26.63
C GLU A 967 -54.77 72.17 -25.25
N LEU A 968 -53.49 71.88 -24.95
CA LEU A 968 -52.61 72.83 -24.26
C LEU A 968 -51.14 72.70 -24.71
N ALA A 969 -50.51 73.88 -24.88
CA ALA A 969 -49.07 74.19 -24.96
C ALA A 969 -48.18 73.47 -26.01
N PRO A 970 -47.52 74.20 -26.94
CA PRO A 970 -46.54 73.62 -27.85
C PRO A 970 -45.28 73.21 -27.07
N GLY A 971 -44.98 71.91 -27.04
CA GLY A 971 -43.77 71.35 -26.42
C GLY A 971 -43.89 69.91 -25.93
N PHE A 972 -45.12 69.41 -25.74
CA PHE A 972 -45.37 68.05 -25.25
C PHE A 972 -45.97 67.19 -26.38
N GLY A 973 -45.33 66.04 -26.69
CA GLY A 973 -45.83 65.04 -27.63
C GLY A 973 -47.05 64.27 -27.08
N PRO A 974 -47.75 63.44 -27.88
CA PRO A 974 -49.01 62.83 -27.48
C PRO A 974 -48.86 61.90 -26.26
N ASP A 975 -49.47 62.34 -25.14
CA ASP A 975 -49.54 61.72 -23.81
C ASP A 975 -50.11 60.28 -23.82
N ASN A 976 -49.24 59.27 -23.90
CA ASN A 976 -49.58 57.86 -23.68
C ASN A 976 -48.54 57.17 -22.77
N LEU A 977 -48.49 57.52 -21.48
CA LEU A 977 -47.76 56.70 -20.51
C LEU A 977 -48.40 55.31 -20.49
N LEU A 978 -47.68 54.29 -20.95
CA LEU A 978 -48.14 52.91 -20.92
C LEU A 978 -47.89 52.35 -19.52
N ILE A 979 -48.94 51.86 -18.87
CA ILE A 979 -48.88 51.35 -17.50
C ILE A 979 -49.00 49.83 -17.53
N ASN A 980 -47.94 49.16 -17.08
CA ASN A 980 -47.91 47.73 -16.86
C ASN A 980 -47.88 47.46 -15.35
N ILE A 981 -48.71 46.53 -14.89
CA ILE A 981 -48.78 46.16 -13.48
C ILE A 981 -48.51 44.68 -13.37
N ASP A 982 -47.56 44.29 -12.53
CA ASP A 982 -47.35 42.91 -12.13
C ASP A 982 -47.66 42.78 -10.64
N GLY A 983 -48.66 41.97 -10.30
CA GLY A 983 -49.05 41.63 -8.93
C GLY A 983 -47.94 40.88 -8.16
N GLY A 984 -46.91 40.39 -8.84
CA GLY A 984 -45.85 39.61 -8.21
C GLY A 984 -46.20 38.11 -8.14
N PRO A 985 -45.57 37.34 -7.24
CA PRO A 985 -45.71 35.88 -7.19
C PRO A 985 -47.16 35.42 -6.87
N PRO A 986 -47.68 34.35 -7.50
CA PRO A 986 -49.12 33.98 -7.53
C PRO A 986 -49.74 33.47 -6.22
N ALA A 987 -49.13 33.75 -5.06
CA ALA A 987 -49.56 33.33 -3.74
C ALA A 987 -50.07 34.48 -2.85
N ALA A 988 -50.10 35.72 -3.37
CA ALA A 988 -50.71 36.88 -2.74
C ALA A 988 -52.03 37.25 -3.45
N SER A 989 -52.99 37.80 -2.71
CA SER A 989 -54.23 38.33 -3.27
C SER A 989 -54.00 39.81 -3.58
N ASP A 990 -53.93 40.21 -4.85
CA ASP A 990 -53.64 41.61 -5.24
C ASP A 990 -54.83 42.27 -5.96
N ALA A 991 -54.98 43.59 -5.76
CA ALA A 991 -56.07 44.37 -6.35
C ALA A 991 -55.61 45.54 -7.23
N LEU A 992 -56.24 45.69 -8.39
CA LEU A 992 -56.16 46.87 -9.25
C LEU A 992 -57.43 47.71 -9.13
N VAL A 993 -57.29 48.93 -8.63
CA VAL A 993 -58.39 49.89 -8.47
C VAL A 993 -58.27 51.00 -9.53
N ILE A 994 -59.37 51.31 -10.22
CA ILE A 994 -59.41 52.38 -11.23
C ILE A 994 -60.39 53.46 -10.78
N ALA A 995 -59.90 54.69 -10.58
CA ALA A 995 -60.70 55.80 -10.05
C ALA A 995 -60.33 57.15 -10.68
N ALA A 996 -61.13 58.18 -10.40
CA ALA A 996 -60.90 59.54 -10.91
C ALA A 996 -59.94 60.38 -10.05
N ASP A 997 -59.81 60.07 -8.76
CA ASP A 997 -58.95 60.78 -7.81
C ASP A 997 -58.66 59.89 -6.59
N ALA A 998 -57.42 59.97 -6.07
CA ALA A 998 -56.94 59.28 -4.88
C ALA A 998 -57.00 60.13 -3.59
N SER A 999 -57.38 61.41 -3.68
CA SER A 999 -57.29 62.37 -2.56
C SER A 999 -58.33 62.20 -1.43
N GLN A 1000 -59.19 61.18 -1.48
CA GLN A 1000 -60.31 60.94 -0.55
C GLN A 1000 -60.22 59.55 0.10
N PRO A 1001 -60.73 59.35 1.33
CA PRO A 1001 -60.69 58.04 2.02
C PRO A 1001 -61.43 56.91 1.28
N ILE A 1002 -62.31 57.26 0.33
CA ILE A 1002 -62.81 56.37 -0.72
C ILE A 1002 -62.58 57.12 -2.04
N PRO A 1003 -61.87 56.54 -3.03
CA PRO A 1003 -61.53 57.19 -4.29
C PRO A 1003 -62.76 57.70 -5.02
N ALA A 1004 -62.63 58.83 -5.69
CA ALA A 1004 -63.75 59.41 -6.42
C ALA A 1004 -64.12 58.53 -7.61
N ALA A 1005 -65.41 58.23 -7.75
CA ALA A 1005 -65.92 57.46 -8.87
C ALA A 1005 -65.69 58.17 -10.21
N LEU A 1006 -65.44 57.39 -11.26
CA LEU A 1006 -65.41 57.89 -12.63
C LEU A 1006 -66.77 58.52 -12.99
N PRO A 1007 -66.80 59.68 -13.68
CA PRO A 1007 -68.03 60.36 -14.06
C PRO A 1007 -68.94 59.47 -14.93
N GLU A 1008 -70.25 59.71 -14.92
CA GLU A 1008 -71.22 58.97 -15.77
C GLU A 1008 -70.92 59.03 -17.29
N SER A 1009 -70.12 60.00 -17.75
CA SER A 1009 -69.65 60.09 -19.15
C SER A 1009 -68.57 59.06 -19.50
N ASP A 1010 -68.05 58.39 -18.48
CA ASP A 1010 -66.97 57.43 -18.60
C ASP A 1010 -67.55 56.02 -18.43
N PHE A 1011 -67.08 55.11 -19.26
CA PHE A 1011 -67.35 53.69 -19.07
C PHE A 1011 -66.05 52.92 -19.13
N VAL A 1012 -65.95 51.89 -18.29
CA VAL A 1012 -64.77 51.04 -18.22
C VAL A 1012 -65.07 49.74 -18.95
N VAL A 1013 -64.12 49.31 -19.77
CA VAL A 1013 -64.12 47.98 -20.36
C VAL A 1013 -62.98 47.21 -19.73
N VAL A 1014 -63.34 46.22 -18.93
CA VAL A 1014 -62.39 45.24 -18.39
C VAL A 1014 -62.40 44.03 -19.30
N LYS A 1015 -61.24 43.68 -19.85
CA LYS A 1015 -61.06 42.48 -20.66
C LYS A 1015 -60.08 41.54 -19.96
N HIS A 1016 -60.60 40.47 -19.38
CA HIS A 1016 -59.78 39.42 -18.79
C HIS A 1016 -59.04 38.59 -19.86
N GLY A 1017 -57.83 38.17 -19.52
CA GLY A 1017 -56.95 37.33 -20.33
C GLY A 1017 -57.38 35.87 -20.34
N LEU A 1018 -56.61 35.02 -21.04
CA LEU A 1018 -56.87 33.57 -21.12
C LEU A 1018 -56.42 32.81 -19.85
N LYS A 1019 -55.62 33.46 -18.99
CA LYS A 1019 -55.17 32.94 -17.70
C LYS A 1019 -55.81 33.75 -16.58
N ALA A 1020 -56.05 33.10 -15.45
CA ALA A 1020 -56.47 33.78 -14.23
C ALA A 1020 -55.41 34.80 -13.81
N GLY A 1021 -55.84 35.98 -13.38
CA GLY A 1021 -54.96 37.05 -12.89
C GLY A 1021 -54.35 37.97 -13.97
N GLU A 1022 -54.61 37.73 -15.25
CA GLU A 1022 -54.07 38.55 -16.35
C GLU A 1022 -55.19 39.26 -17.12
N GLY A 1023 -54.94 40.46 -17.65
CA GLY A 1023 -55.90 41.16 -18.48
C GLY A 1023 -55.52 42.59 -18.86
N VAL A 1024 -56.49 43.29 -19.46
CA VAL A 1024 -56.35 44.69 -19.88
C VAL A 1024 -57.57 45.47 -19.44
N VAL A 1025 -57.33 46.61 -18.79
CA VAL A 1025 -58.37 47.60 -18.48
C VAL A 1025 -58.26 48.76 -19.44
N ARG A 1026 -59.39 49.12 -20.05
CA ARG A 1026 -59.51 50.30 -20.92
C ARG A 1026 -60.63 51.20 -20.43
N VAL A 1027 -60.28 52.45 -20.15
CA VAL A 1027 -61.24 53.49 -19.76
C VAL A 1027 -61.62 54.30 -20.99
N PHE A 1028 -62.92 54.54 -21.18
CA PHE A 1028 -63.43 55.44 -22.21
C PHE A 1028 -64.06 56.66 -21.57
N ARG A 1029 -63.83 57.84 -22.13
CA ARG A 1029 -64.51 59.09 -21.76
C ARG A 1029 -65.12 59.72 -22.99
N ASN A 1030 -66.43 59.99 -22.97
CA ASN A 1030 -67.16 60.50 -24.15
C ASN A 1030 -66.91 59.65 -25.42
N ALA A 1031 -66.80 58.33 -25.26
CA ALA A 1031 -66.49 57.33 -26.31
C ALA A 1031 -65.08 57.41 -26.96
N VAL A 1032 -64.12 58.15 -26.37
CA VAL A 1032 -62.70 58.09 -26.75
C VAL A 1032 -61.96 57.17 -25.78
N ALA A 1033 -61.16 56.23 -26.31
CA ALA A 1033 -60.35 55.31 -25.52
C ALA A 1033 -59.11 55.99 -24.93
N MET A 1034 -58.87 55.82 -23.64
CA MET A 1034 -57.61 56.15 -22.96
C MET A 1034 -56.55 55.04 -23.19
N PRO A 1035 -55.26 55.29 -22.90
CA PRO A 1035 -54.21 54.26 -22.94
C PRO A 1035 -54.59 53.01 -22.13
N ASP A 1036 -54.13 51.86 -22.60
CA ASP A 1036 -54.37 50.59 -21.93
C ASP A 1036 -53.58 50.49 -20.63
N ILE A 1037 -54.22 49.95 -19.60
CA ILE A 1037 -53.55 49.47 -18.40
C ILE A 1037 -53.48 47.95 -18.53
N THR A 1038 -52.28 47.40 -18.63
CA THR A 1038 -52.09 45.94 -18.68
C THR A 1038 -51.72 45.42 -17.30
N TYR A 1039 -52.25 44.25 -16.94
CA TYR A 1039 -51.96 43.63 -15.65
C TYR A 1039 -51.70 42.13 -15.76
N THR A 1040 -50.80 41.64 -14.90
CA THR A 1040 -50.52 40.22 -14.64
C THR A 1040 -50.55 39.96 -13.14
N ASN A 1041 -50.91 38.74 -12.74
CA ASN A 1041 -51.00 38.31 -11.35
C ASN A 1041 -51.90 39.18 -10.43
N ILE A 1042 -52.91 39.88 -10.98
CA ILE A 1042 -53.88 40.65 -10.19
C ILE A 1042 -55.17 39.85 -10.05
N GLU A 1043 -55.57 39.55 -8.80
CA GLU A 1043 -56.78 38.77 -8.51
C GLU A 1043 -58.05 39.61 -8.65
N VAL A 1044 -58.05 40.84 -8.12
CA VAL A 1044 -59.24 41.70 -8.05
C VAL A 1044 -59.06 42.92 -8.96
N VAL A 1045 -60.02 43.19 -9.85
CA VAL A 1045 -60.06 44.42 -10.64
C VAL A 1045 -61.33 45.20 -10.32
N SER A 1046 -61.17 46.36 -9.67
CA SER A 1046 -62.28 47.15 -9.14
C SER A 1046 -62.34 48.54 -9.79
N PRO A 1047 -63.15 48.72 -10.85
CA PRO A 1047 -63.42 50.03 -11.40
C PRO A 1047 -64.46 50.77 -10.56
N VAL A 1048 -64.08 51.93 -10.00
CA VAL A 1048 -64.96 52.78 -9.20
C VAL A 1048 -65.77 53.67 -10.14
N VAL A 1049 -67.02 53.30 -10.45
CA VAL A 1049 -67.93 54.03 -11.37
C VAL A 1049 -69.20 54.50 -10.67
N THR A 1050 -69.78 55.63 -11.12
CA THR A 1050 -71.00 56.19 -10.52
C THR A 1050 -72.26 55.52 -11.12
N PRO A 1051 -73.22 55.01 -10.32
CA PRO A 1051 -74.50 54.46 -10.85
C PRO A 1051 -75.41 55.52 -11.45
N ASP A 1052 -76.18 55.18 -12.49
CA ASP A 1052 -77.18 56.06 -13.12
C ASP A 1052 -78.29 56.41 -12.08
N PRO A 1053 -78.46 57.68 -11.70
CA PRO A 1053 -79.40 58.08 -10.66
C PRO A 1053 -80.88 57.89 -11.02
N ALA A 1054 -81.22 57.58 -12.29
CA ALA A 1054 -82.59 57.35 -12.73
C ALA A 1054 -83.00 55.87 -12.76
N THR A 1055 -82.06 54.94 -12.96
CA THR A 1055 -82.33 53.47 -13.01
C THR A 1055 -81.62 52.68 -11.92
N GLY A 1056 -80.56 53.22 -11.33
CA GLY A 1056 -79.68 52.54 -10.37
C GLY A 1056 -78.58 51.69 -11.02
N ASP A 1057 -78.50 51.62 -12.34
CA ASP A 1057 -77.55 50.75 -13.06
C ASP A 1057 -76.18 51.43 -13.24
N THR A 1058 -75.08 50.70 -13.11
CA THR A 1058 -73.71 51.23 -13.32
C THR A 1058 -73.28 51.17 -14.79
N PRO A 1059 -72.58 52.19 -15.34
CA PRO A 1059 -72.09 52.22 -16.72
C PRO A 1059 -70.82 51.37 -16.91
N LEU A 1060 -70.91 50.09 -16.54
CA LEU A 1060 -69.84 49.11 -16.65
C LEU A 1060 -70.27 48.01 -17.64
N LEU A 1061 -69.51 47.80 -18.71
CA LEU A 1061 -69.78 46.73 -19.68
C LEU A 1061 -68.84 45.55 -19.40
N ILE A 1062 -69.37 44.54 -18.69
CA ILE A 1062 -68.69 43.27 -18.48
C ILE A 1062 -69.21 42.26 -19.51
N LEU A 1063 -68.30 41.57 -20.20
CA LEU A 1063 -68.63 40.56 -21.22
C LEU A 1063 -68.43 39.14 -20.66
N GLY A 1064 -69.38 38.60 -19.89
CA GLY A 1064 -69.42 37.19 -19.49
C GLY A 1064 -70.13 36.93 -18.14
N PRO A 1065 -70.75 35.74 -17.93
CA PRO A 1065 -71.34 35.35 -16.64
C PRO A 1065 -70.21 34.87 -15.74
N ASP A 1066 -69.88 35.61 -14.70
CA ASP A 1066 -68.86 35.17 -13.76
C ASP A 1066 -69.36 33.98 -12.93
N ALA A 1067 -68.42 33.35 -12.25
CA ALA A 1067 -68.79 32.68 -11.04
C ALA A 1067 -69.14 33.73 -9.98
N TYR A 1068 -68.50 34.92 -9.90
CA TYR A 1068 -68.76 35.93 -8.83
C TYR A 1068 -68.62 37.41 -9.27
N GLU A 1069 -69.63 38.28 -9.35
CA GLU A 1069 -71.08 38.10 -9.45
C GLU A 1069 -71.73 39.35 -10.15
N GLN A 1070 -72.82 39.17 -10.92
CA GLN A 1070 -73.94 40.15 -10.95
C GLN A 1070 -75.24 39.48 -10.53
N ASN A 1071 -75.38 39.19 -9.23
CA ASN A 1071 -76.64 38.89 -8.59
C ASN A 1071 -76.80 39.70 -7.28
N GLU A 1072 -76.02 40.78 -7.14
CA GLU A 1072 -75.91 41.69 -5.98
C GLU A 1072 -77.22 42.22 -5.40
N HIS A 1073 -78.31 42.09 -6.17
CA HIS A 1073 -79.63 42.53 -5.75
C HIS A 1073 -80.70 41.47 -6.06
N ARG A 1074 -81.78 41.47 -5.27
CA ARG A 1074 -82.91 40.53 -5.44
C ARG A 1074 -83.55 40.55 -6.84
N ALA A 1075 -83.46 41.67 -7.55
CA ALA A 1075 -84.06 41.85 -8.87
C ALA A 1075 -83.32 41.08 -9.98
N ASN A 1076 -82.00 40.98 -9.87
CA ASN A 1076 -81.08 40.26 -10.74
C ASN A 1076 -80.64 38.90 -10.17
N ALA A 1077 -81.32 38.44 -9.11
CA ALA A 1077 -81.01 37.19 -8.44
C ALA A 1077 -80.85 36.00 -9.40
N ALA A 1078 -79.75 35.26 -9.27
CA ALA A 1078 -79.40 34.13 -10.11
C ALA A 1078 -80.43 33.00 -9.95
N TYR A 1079 -81.10 32.65 -11.05
CA TYR A 1079 -82.19 31.66 -11.00
C TYR A 1079 -81.66 30.23 -11.02
N LEU A 1080 -81.62 29.59 -9.85
CA LEU A 1080 -81.10 28.23 -9.67
C LEU A 1080 -82.06 27.12 -10.17
N GLY A 1081 -83.31 27.47 -10.50
CA GLY A 1081 -84.29 26.56 -11.13
C GLY A 1081 -85.36 26.00 -10.18
N SER A 1082 -85.97 24.87 -10.58
CA SER A 1082 -87.03 24.18 -9.83
C SER A 1082 -86.92 22.66 -10.00
N GLY A 1083 -86.71 21.91 -8.91
CA GLY A 1083 -86.50 20.45 -8.92
C GLY A 1083 -86.50 19.87 -7.50
N ALA A 1084 -86.53 18.54 -7.37
CA ALA A 1084 -86.60 17.87 -6.05
C ALA A 1084 -85.27 17.95 -5.25
N VAL A 1085 -84.13 18.06 -5.94
CA VAL A 1085 -82.80 18.40 -5.41
C VAL A 1085 -82.09 19.22 -6.49
N ILE A 1086 -81.44 20.33 -6.13
CA ILE A 1086 -80.67 21.21 -7.02
C ILE A 1086 -79.29 21.38 -6.37
N ASN A 1087 -78.21 21.10 -7.11
CA ASN A 1087 -76.84 21.29 -6.63
C ASN A 1087 -76.15 22.35 -7.51
N VAL A 1088 -75.47 23.30 -6.87
CA VAL A 1088 -74.63 24.32 -7.51
C VAL A 1088 -73.25 24.22 -6.85
N THR A 1089 -72.18 24.37 -7.62
CA THR A 1089 -70.78 24.27 -7.15
C THR A 1089 -69.97 25.43 -7.69
N ASP A 1090 -68.89 25.78 -7.00
CA ASP A 1090 -67.99 26.89 -7.33
C ASP A 1090 -68.76 28.23 -7.36
N LEU A 1091 -69.40 28.53 -6.22
CA LEU A 1091 -69.92 29.84 -5.81
C LEU A 1091 -68.94 30.46 -4.79
N ALA A 1092 -68.63 31.75 -4.87
CA ALA A 1092 -67.68 32.48 -4.04
C ALA A 1092 -68.18 33.91 -3.86
N ILE A 1093 -67.88 34.44 -2.70
CA ILE A 1093 -68.37 35.72 -2.20
C ILE A 1093 -67.18 36.41 -1.59
N PHE A 1094 -66.96 37.69 -1.88
CA PHE A 1094 -65.89 38.47 -1.27
C PHE A 1094 -66.34 39.14 0.05
N PRO A 1095 -65.71 38.80 1.21
CA PRO A 1095 -66.32 39.09 2.51
C PRO A 1095 -65.98 40.45 3.18
N GLY A 1096 -65.27 41.43 2.57
CA GLY A 1096 -65.15 42.77 3.22
C GLY A 1096 -64.01 43.74 2.81
N TYR A 1097 -64.13 45.01 3.24
CA TYR A 1097 -63.22 46.19 3.02
C TYR A 1097 -61.81 46.09 3.67
N GLY A 1098 -61.51 45.03 4.41
CA GLY A 1098 -60.32 44.95 5.28
C GLY A 1098 -59.03 44.43 4.62
N GLU A 1099 -59.14 43.79 3.45
CA GLU A 1099 -58.00 43.13 2.78
C GLU A 1099 -57.39 44.01 1.68
N HIS A 1100 -58.25 44.65 0.87
CA HIS A 1100 -57.86 45.58 -0.19
C HIS A 1100 -58.45 46.96 0.06
N ARG A 1101 -57.60 47.97 0.22
CA ARG A 1101 -58.07 49.34 0.45
C ARG A 1101 -58.80 49.82 -0.81
N PHE A 1102 -59.98 50.41 -0.65
CA PHE A 1102 -60.82 50.95 -1.72
C PHE A 1102 -61.71 49.95 -2.51
N VAL A 1103 -61.74 48.67 -2.15
CA VAL A 1103 -62.67 47.68 -2.72
C VAL A 1103 -63.88 47.48 -1.78
N VAL A 1104 -65.10 47.34 -2.31
CA VAL A 1104 -66.37 47.15 -1.55
C VAL A 1104 -66.72 45.66 -1.46
N ALA A 1105 -67.43 45.23 -0.39
CA ALA A 1105 -67.83 43.83 -0.14
C ALA A 1105 -69.01 43.36 -1.04
N ASP A 1106 -69.09 42.04 -1.29
CA ASP A 1106 -70.04 41.33 -2.17
C ASP A 1106 -71.34 40.89 -1.44
N GLU A 1107 -72.52 40.95 -2.09
CA GLU A 1107 -73.84 40.55 -1.55
C GLU A 1107 -74.72 39.75 -2.54
N ASP A 1108 -74.72 38.42 -2.46
CA ASP A 1108 -75.33 37.60 -3.53
C ASP A 1108 -76.76 37.11 -3.30
N TYR A 1109 -77.62 37.18 -4.33
CA TYR A 1109 -79.01 36.67 -4.32
C TYR A 1109 -79.25 35.53 -5.32
N TYR A 1110 -79.73 34.40 -4.81
CA TYR A 1110 -80.14 33.23 -5.60
C TYR A 1110 -81.65 32.95 -5.50
N ARG A 1111 -82.32 32.63 -6.60
CA ARG A 1111 -83.78 32.43 -6.66
C ARG A 1111 -84.18 30.97 -6.93
N VAL A 1112 -85.12 30.43 -6.15
CA VAL A 1112 -85.67 29.06 -6.28
C VAL A 1112 -87.21 29.05 -6.24
N VAL A 1113 -87.87 28.16 -6.99
CA VAL A 1113 -89.34 28.01 -6.97
C VAL A 1113 -89.75 26.63 -6.45
N ALA A 1114 -90.55 26.59 -5.38
CA ALA A 1114 -91.00 25.34 -4.76
C ALA A 1114 -92.04 24.63 -5.63
N GLN A 1115 -91.79 23.39 -6.05
CA GLN A 1115 -92.75 22.67 -6.94
C GLN A 1115 -93.89 21.95 -6.22
N THR A 1116 -93.72 21.58 -4.95
CA THR A 1116 -94.75 20.92 -4.14
C THR A 1116 -94.82 21.57 -2.76
N THR A 1117 -96.01 21.58 -2.15
CA THR A 1117 -96.18 22.06 -0.78
C THR A 1117 -95.57 21.02 0.16
N GLY A 1118 -94.64 21.45 1.00
CA GLY A 1118 -93.84 20.54 1.81
C GLY A 1118 -92.75 21.31 2.54
N VAL A 1119 -91.57 20.72 2.63
CA VAL A 1119 -90.39 21.34 3.23
C VAL A 1119 -89.34 21.51 2.15
N LEU A 1120 -88.87 22.75 1.95
CA LEU A 1120 -87.67 23.03 1.16
C LEU A 1120 -86.48 22.98 2.10
N ASP A 1121 -85.46 22.26 1.67
CA ASP A 1121 -84.31 21.88 2.49
C ASP A 1121 -83.05 22.42 1.80
N PHE A 1122 -82.56 23.55 2.26
CA PHE A 1122 -81.29 24.11 1.81
C PHE A 1122 -80.19 23.46 2.63
N GLN A 1123 -79.23 22.86 1.94
CA GLN A 1123 -78.01 22.37 2.54
C GLN A 1123 -76.84 22.98 1.79
N VAL A 1124 -76.02 23.74 2.50
CA VAL A 1124 -74.86 24.44 1.94
C VAL A 1124 -73.61 23.71 2.40
N PHE A 1125 -72.62 23.61 1.52
CA PHE A 1125 -71.31 23.03 1.83
C PHE A 1125 -70.23 24.04 1.48
N PHE A 1126 -69.38 24.36 2.44
CA PHE A 1126 -68.23 25.23 2.20
C PHE A 1126 -66.97 24.39 1.99
N ARG A 1127 -66.09 24.85 1.11
CA ARG A 1127 -64.72 24.32 1.02
C ARG A 1127 -63.83 25.22 1.87
N GLY A 1128 -63.37 24.71 3.01
CA GLY A 1128 -62.54 25.48 3.93
C GLY A 1128 -61.17 25.83 3.35
N PHE A 1129 -60.86 27.12 3.29
CA PHE A 1129 -59.49 27.63 3.27
C PHE A 1129 -59.05 27.93 4.72
N ASN A 1130 -57.77 28.16 4.94
CA ASN A 1130 -57.24 28.39 6.29
C ASN A 1130 -57.91 29.63 6.91
N ALA A 1131 -58.57 29.48 8.07
CA ALA A 1131 -59.42 30.53 8.65
C ALA A 1131 -58.66 31.82 9.04
N THR A 1132 -57.32 31.75 9.17
CA THR A 1132 -56.46 32.93 9.38
C THR A 1132 -56.13 33.70 8.11
N GLU A 1133 -56.42 33.14 6.93
CA GLU A 1133 -56.16 33.71 5.61
C GLU A 1133 -57.43 34.33 4.98
N LEU A 1134 -58.58 34.33 5.68
CA LEU A 1134 -59.84 34.90 5.21
C LEU A 1134 -60.35 35.99 6.16
N PRO A 1135 -60.89 37.12 5.67
CA PRO A 1135 -61.47 38.17 6.51
C PRO A 1135 -62.60 37.63 7.41
N ALA A 1136 -62.61 38.08 8.68
CA ALA A 1136 -63.57 37.67 9.72
C ALA A 1136 -63.67 36.15 9.99
N GLY A 1137 -62.68 35.36 9.58
CA GLY A 1137 -62.65 33.91 9.76
C GLY A 1137 -63.44 33.13 8.69
N GLY A 1138 -63.84 33.78 7.59
CA GLY A 1138 -64.61 33.15 6.50
C GLY A 1138 -66.10 32.97 6.80
N ASN A 1139 -66.68 33.80 7.68
CA ASN A 1139 -68.09 33.72 8.07
C ASN A 1139 -69.02 34.36 7.02
N LEU A 1140 -70.11 33.66 6.68
CA LEU A 1140 -71.15 34.12 5.76
C LEU A 1140 -72.51 34.14 6.47
N ASP A 1141 -73.25 35.24 6.35
CA ASP A 1141 -74.63 35.34 6.82
C ASP A 1141 -75.58 34.93 5.69
N ILE A 1142 -76.42 33.92 5.95
CA ILE A 1142 -77.34 33.33 4.95
C ILE A 1142 -78.80 33.49 5.37
N TYR A 1143 -79.57 34.18 4.54
CA TYR A 1143 -80.99 34.43 4.76
C TYR A 1143 -81.85 33.76 3.69
N VAL A 1144 -82.98 33.18 4.11
CA VAL A 1144 -84.02 32.74 3.17
C VAL A 1144 -85.18 33.73 3.20
N LEU A 1145 -85.47 34.31 2.05
CA LEU A 1145 -86.54 35.30 1.87
C LEU A 1145 -87.70 34.71 1.08
N ASP A 1146 -88.92 35.15 1.40
CA ASP A 1146 -90.08 34.91 0.55
C ASP A 1146 -90.09 35.80 -0.69
N ALA A 1147 -91.10 35.61 -1.56
CA ALA A 1147 -91.25 36.35 -2.80
C ALA A 1147 -91.38 37.88 -2.62
N ASP A 1148 -91.83 38.35 -1.45
CA ASP A 1148 -91.96 39.78 -1.13
C ASP A 1148 -90.65 40.36 -0.56
N GLY A 1149 -89.64 39.52 -0.32
CA GLY A 1149 -88.35 39.89 0.25
C GLY A 1149 -88.34 39.94 1.78
N THR A 1150 -89.29 39.28 2.44
CA THR A 1150 -89.29 39.16 3.91
C THR A 1150 -88.43 37.98 4.32
N VAL A 1151 -87.50 38.16 5.26
CA VAL A 1151 -86.71 37.05 5.82
C VAL A 1151 -87.65 36.13 6.61
N ILE A 1152 -87.80 34.89 6.15
CA ILE A 1152 -88.69 33.89 6.75
C ILE A 1152 -87.93 32.82 7.52
N ALA A 1153 -86.61 32.72 7.32
CA ALA A 1153 -85.70 31.92 8.13
C ALA A 1153 -84.25 32.46 7.99
N GLY A 1154 -83.43 32.30 9.03
CA GLY A 1154 -82.04 32.81 9.08
C GLY A 1154 -81.80 34.04 9.96
N ASP A 1155 -82.83 34.61 10.63
CA ASP A 1155 -82.68 35.80 11.49
C ASP A 1155 -82.44 35.45 12.99
N GLY A 1156 -81.49 34.55 13.25
CA GLY A 1156 -81.10 34.09 14.60
C GLY A 1156 -80.01 33.00 14.58
N PRO A 1157 -79.28 32.76 15.70
CA PRO A 1157 -77.89 32.25 15.73
C PRO A 1157 -77.71 30.75 15.43
N LEU A 1158 -78.58 30.11 14.67
CA LEU A 1158 -78.60 28.65 14.49
C LEU A 1158 -78.63 28.19 13.02
N PHE A 1159 -78.32 29.07 12.06
CA PHE A 1159 -78.09 28.67 10.66
C PHE A 1159 -77.04 29.57 10.02
N GLY A 1160 -75.90 28.99 9.62
CA GLY A 1160 -74.79 29.71 8.96
C GLY A 1160 -73.88 30.53 9.89
N VAL A 1161 -74.10 30.51 11.21
CA VAL A 1161 -73.21 31.19 12.18
C VAL A 1161 -72.35 30.13 12.86
N ASN A 1162 -71.04 30.15 12.65
CA ASN A 1162 -70.12 29.25 13.36
C ASN A 1162 -69.91 29.78 14.80
N ASP A 1163 -70.17 28.94 15.82
CA ASP A 1163 -70.22 29.33 17.24
C ASP A 1163 -68.86 29.33 17.96
N GLY A 1164 -67.77 29.35 17.19
CA GLY A 1164 -66.43 29.63 17.65
C GLY A 1164 -65.54 28.40 17.72
N ALA A 1165 -64.24 28.62 17.50
CA ALA A 1165 -63.22 27.60 17.33
C ALA A 1165 -63.21 26.53 18.45
N GLY A 1166 -63.74 25.33 18.18
CA GLY A 1166 -63.59 24.19 19.08
C GLY A 1166 -64.59 23.04 18.99
N ASP A 1167 -65.68 23.12 18.23
CA ASP A 1167 -66.60 21.98 18.05
C ASP A 1167 -66.26 21.15 16.79
N PHE A 1168 -66.36 19.83 16.92
CA PHE A 1168 -65.72 18.86 16.03
C PHE A 1168 -66.55 18.60 14.76
N ILE A 1169 -65.99 18.97 13.60
CA ILE A 1169 -66.34 18.38 12.30
C ILE A 1169 -66.24 16.85 12.42
N ASP A 1170 -67.29 16.11 12.04
CA ASP A 1170 -67.23 14.65 12.08
C ASP A 1170 -66.20 14.11 11.06
N ALA A 1171 -65.84 12.82 11.16
CA ALA A 1171 -64.80 12.22 10.31
C ALA A 1171 -65.12 12.26 8.80
N ALA A 1172 -66.30 12.72 8.39
CA ALA A 1172 -66.72 12.94 7.01
C ALA A 1172 -66.77 14.43 6.62
N GLY A 1173 -66.21 15.33 7.43
CA GLY A 1173 -65.92 16.71 7.02
C GLY A 1173 -67.12 17.66 7.04
N ARG A 1174 -68.19 17.35 7.80
CA ARG A 1174 -69.41 18.19 7.83
C ARG A 1174 -69.78 18.60 9.26
N ASP A 1175 -70.20 19.84 9.39
CA ASP A 1175 -70.91 20.37 10.55
C ASP A 1175 -72.43 20.17 10.34
N ASN A 1176 -73.21 20.16 11.41
CA ASN A 1176 -74.62 19.76 11.43
C ASN A 1176 -75.56 20.96 11.17
N ASP A 1177 -75.01 22.17 11.13
CA ASP A 1177 -75.72 23.44 11.29
C ASP A 1177 -75.85 24.24 9.96
N GLU A 1178 -75.27 23.77 8.83
CA GLU A 1178 -75.46 24.36 7.49
C GLU A 1178 -76.63 23.76 6.69
N ARG A 1179 -77.66 23.24 7.39
CA ARG A 1179 -78.91 22.79 6.76
C ARG A 1179 -80.17 23.45 7.34
N ILE A 1180 -80.93 24.19 6.52
CA ILE A 1180 -82.20 24.80 6.92
C ILE A 1180 -83.39 24.23 6.16
N ARG A 1181 -84.44 23.93 6.91
CA ARG A 1181 -85.69 23.35 6.40
C ARG A 1181 -86.84 24.28 6.67
N ILE A 1182 -87.38 24.88 5.62
CA ILE A 1182 -88.54 25.77 5.71
C ILE A 1182 -89.78 25.13 5.09
N PRO A 1183 -90.98 25.32 5.67
CA PRO A 1183 -92.21 24.91 5.00
C PRO A 1183 -92.45 25.83 3.79
N VAL A 1184 -92.67 25.22 2.63
CA VAL A 1184 -92.93 25.95 1.37
C VAL A 1184 -94.25 25.52 0.76
N VAL A 1185 -94.82 26.40 -0.07
CA VAL A 1185 -96.06 26.15 -0.81
C VAL A 1185 -95.74 25.97 -2.29
N ALA A 1186 -96.34 24.97 -2.93
CA ALA A 1186 -96.18 24.71 -4.36
C ALA A 1186 -96.47 25.97 -5.20
N GLY A 1187 -95.57 26.28 -6.13
CA GLY A 1187 -95.64 27.39 -7.07
C GLY A 1187 -95.06 28.72 -6.58
N GLN A 1188 -94.68 28.85 -5.31
CA GLN A 1188 -94.13 30.10 -4.77
C GLN A 1188 -92.61 30.20 -4.94
N THR A 1189 -92.13 31.43 -5.09
CA THR A 1189 -90.69 31.77 -5.21
C THR A 1189 -90.12 32.10 -3.85
N TYR A 1190 -88.90 31.63 -3.61
CA TYR A 1190 -88.09 31.94 -2.45
C TYR A 1190 -86.68 32.32 -2.91
N TYR A 1191 -86.01 33.16 -2.14
CA TYR A 1191 -84.66 33.64 -2.42
C TYR A 1191 -83.72 33.21 -1.31
N LEU A 1192 -82.50 32.86 -1.67
CA LEU A 1192 -81.36 32.69 -0.77
C LEU A 1192 -80.48 33.92 -0.95
N HIS A 1193 -80.26 34.67 0.11
CA HIS A 1193 -79.37 35.82 0.14
C HIS A 1193 -78.15 35.45 0.98
N VAL A 1194 -76.97 35.68 0.44
CA VAL A 1194 -75.70 35.27 1.05
C VAL A 1194 -74.81 36.51 1.09
N THR A 1195 -74.39 36.91 2.30
CA THR A 1195 -73.54 38.09 2.49
C THR A 1195 -72.33 37.74 3.34
N GLY A 1196 -71.21 38.42 3.13
CA GLY A 1196 -70.09 38.38 4.07
C GLY A 1196 -70.48 38.88 5.46
N ALA A 1197 -70.17 38.13 6.53
CA ALA A 1197 -70.50 38.50 7.91
C ALA A 1197 -69.56 39.62 8.42
N GLY A 1198 -69.83 40.86 7.99
CA GLY A 1198 -68.99 42.02 8.24
C GLY A 1198 -69.74 43.31 7.92
N GLY A 1199 -70.80 43.56 8.69
CA GLY A 1199 -71.72 44.68 8.51
C GLY A 1199 -71.04 46.04 8.36
N ALA A 1200 -71.67 46.84 7.49
CA ALA A 1200 -71.40 48.24 7.23
C ALA A 1200 -71.00 49.05 8.49
N THR A 1201 -70.15 50.07 8.24
CA THR A 1201 -69.87 51.27 9.05
C THR A 1201 -68.59 51.30 9.91
N SER A 1202 -67.61 52.05 9.38
CA SER A 1202 -66.73 53.01 10.05
C SER A 1202 -65.89 52.56 11.27
N GLY A 1203 -64.57 52.57 11.06
CA GLY A 1203 -63.55 52.65 12.11
C GLY A 1203 -62.22 53.04 11.50
#